data_AF-A0AAW0CJR5-F1
#
_entry.id   AF-A0AAW0CJR5-F1
#
_cell.length_a   1.000
_cell.length_b   1.000
_cell.length_c   1.000
_cell.angle_alpha   90.00
_cell.angle_beta   90.00
_cell.angle_gamma   90.00
#
_symmetry.space_group_name_H-M   'P 1'
#
loop_
_entity.id
_entity.type
_entity.pdbx_description
1 polymer ?
#
loop_
_entity_poly.entity_id
_entity_poly.type
_entity_poly.pdbx_seq_one_letter_code
_entity_poly.pdbx_strand_id
1 'polypeptide(L)'
;MDFAQICKALDNCPLVASTFTHADVVKYIEIIALLKPTPALEYLTPSHLPSIPPETLPANVHEFMRACFDVPDETAKWAWEIFREIAWAFSPNPEEQAANRLKHVKLFLVHGIPLNIGVYSLSPPTRVCLDPDCCRVRHTRDQTDLIDRELVEATSHPISVFTLDLGAVPGFSTSTYCRNCHTRYYPNYYVHSKATTRTYYYQTQVPELVESSKHFYTSAKLCELFTNMMVSAWTSGTNCARIYNTSITQATLEPLLPHDWPNLKIDTEDVFNSFFLYALLLDHHERNDILQLRHDAPSHAERLRPALEARNSRMAGTGQEEWNHYCDLCCWIYEEDGVWYALRSAISDGDTMGHYSCNVQDCQNRLRSKRDKFCADPLHHAMQSQCSIVDCTAEAPTGFRTCNDPDHRAMELHHYQRGTAMFQLKERLQRAKGFAPSNAFPNPTMPATSRLSTSQDEITATGVNLLPDNSPQLNGGDDESDGEEVEYTCPSKSGQGNRKLCARFGRRRTHNEQLGVYSCGIVAGRATFFGSEAPNGVVEFWMKLFPTRASLPRVLWHDNNCSIVKMLRKDLDDTRRKFFEGVALPVDVFHFKCKHKEGDVDCGANCNPYGWPELRTSDGKWRFNSSAAEQTNAWFGGFHSVVREMTVERYNFFLDEMIKRRNRSLVDDLRRRGKNPGKIPREALLAEDAELV
;
A
#
# COMPACT_ATOMS: atom_id res chain seq x y z
N MET A 1 14.51 -18.09 -35.14
CA MET A 1 13.92 -18.10 -36.49
C MET A 1 14.82 -18.93 -37.40
N ASP A 2 14.26 -19.84 -38.20
CA ASP A 2 15.03 -20.67 -39.13
C ASP A 2 15.29 -19.89 -40.45
N PHE A 3 16.55 -19.52 -40.67
CA PHE A 3 17.00 -18.77 -41.84
C PHE A 3 16.69 -19.51 -43.15
N ALA A 4 16.75 -20.85 -43.15
CA ALA A 4 16.48 -21.65 -44.34
C ALA A 4 15.01 -21.59 -44.78
N GLN A 5 14.08 -21.50 -43.82
CA GLN A 5 12.64 -21.37 -44.12
C GLN A 5 12.32 -20.01 -44.74
N ILE A 6 12.96 -18.94 -44.27
CA ILE A 6 12.77 -17.59 -44.81
C ILE A 6 13.28 -17.49 -46.25
N CYS A 7 14.49 -18.00 -46.53
CA CYS A 7 15.04 -18.02 -47.89
C CYS A 7 14.15 -18.82 -48.85
N LYS A 8 13.69 -20.01 -48.44
CA LYS A 8 12.78 -20.84 -49.25
C LYS A 8 11.43 -20.17 -49.51
N ALA A 9 10.93 -19.36 -48.57
CA ALA A 9 9.68 -18.63 -48.75
C ALA A 9 9.83 -17.50 -49.78
N LEU A 10 10.96 -16.78 -49.77
CA LEU A 10 11.25 -15.69 -50.71
C LEU A 10 11.51 -16.19 -52.15
N ASP A 11 12.13 -17.37 -52.32
CA ASP A 11 12.41 -17.96 -53.64
C ASP A 11 11.14 -18.22 -54.48
N ASN A 12 9.98 -18.36 -53.84
CA ASN A 12 8.72 -18.68 -54.51
C ASN A 12 7.95 -17.46 -55.06
N CYS A 13 8.40 -16.22 -54.80
CA CYS A 13 7.74 -15.01 -55.31
C CYS A 13 8.73 -13.87 -55.59
N PRO A 14 9.13 -13.65 -56.86
CA PRO A 14 10.09 -12.61 -57.23
C PRO A 14 9.68 -11.18 -56.82
N LEU A 15 8.38 -10.89 -56.80
CA LEU A 15 7.83 -9.58 -56.41
C LEU A 15 8.15 -9.28 -54.94
N VAL A 16 7.91 -10.22 -54.03
CA VAL A 16 8.19 -10.07 -52.59
C VAL A 16 9.69 -10.14 -52.32
N ALA A 17 10.43 -11.02 -53.01
CA ALA A 17 11.88 -11.14 -52.88
C ALA A 17 12.65 -9.88 -53.30
N SER A 18 12.12 -9.12 -54.27
CA SER A 18 12.72 -7.84 -54.70
C SER A 18 12.40 -6.66 -53.77
N THR A 19 11.40 -6.80 -52.89
CA THR A 19 10.91 -5.71 -52.04
C THR A 19 11.35 -5.85 -50.57
N PHE A 20 11.35 -7.07 -50.02
CA PHE A 20 11.66 -7.32 -48.61
C PHE A 20 13.10 -7.81 -48.42
N THR A 21 13.88 -7.11 -47.60
CA THR A 21 15.17 -7.63 -47.12
C THR A 21 14.95 -8.68 -46.03
N HIS A 22 15.99 -9.46 -45.71
CA HIS A 22 15.93 -10.37 -44.56
C HIS A 22 15.55 -9.64 -43.25
N ALA A 23 16.05 -8.43 -43.04
CA ALA A 23 15.71 -7.62 -41.87
C ALA A 23 14.22 -7.21 -41.86
N ASP A 24 13.65 -6.92 -43.02
CA ASP A 24 12.22 -6.61 -43.16
C ASP A 24 11.34 -7.82 -42.88
N VAL A 25 11.74 -9.01 -43.30
CA VAL A 25 11.00 -10.24 -42.98
C VAL A 25 11.01 -10.52 -41.48
N VAL A 26 12.16 -10.37 -40.81
CA VAL A 26 12.25 -10.49 -39.35
C VAL A 26 11.35 -9.46 -38.67
N LYS A 27 11.41 -8.19 -39.10
CA LYS A 27 10.53 -7.11 -38.61
C LYS A 27 9.05 -7.47 -38.83
N TYR A 28 8.69 -8.04 -39.98
CA TYR A 28 7.32 -8.43 -40.32
C TYR A 28 6.81 -9.48 -39.35
N ILE A 29 7.60 -10.52 -39.11
CA ILE A 29 7.29 -11.60 -38.18
C ILE A 29 7.16 -11.08 -36.74
N GLU A 30 8.08 -10.21 -36.30
CA GLU A 30 8.04 -9.59 -34.97
C GLU A 30 6.78 -8.73 -34.78
N ILE A 31 6.38 -7.92 -35.79
CA ILE A 31 5.17 -7.10 -35.73
C ILE A 31 3.91 -7.97 -35.71
N ILE A 32 3.84 -9.00 -36.55
CA ILE A 32 2.70 -9.95 -36.52
C ILE A 32 2.62 -10.61 -35.15
N ALA A 33 3.73 -11.04 -34.55
CA ALA A 33 3.71 -11.61 -33.20
C ALA A 33 3.20 -10.65 -32.12
N LEU A 34 3.40 -9.34 -32.27
CA LEU A 34 2.81 -8.32 -31.39
C LEU A 34 1.31 -8.13 -31.65
N LEU A 35 0.86 -8.33 -32.89
CA LEU A 35 -0.54 -8.23 -33.30
C LEU A 35 -1.34 -9.50 -33.06
N LYS A 36 -0.71 -10.68 -32.98
CA LYS A 36 -1.42 -11.96 -32.79
C LYS A 36 -2.40 -11.92 -31.63
N PRO A 37 -2.05 -11.41 -30.43
CA PRO A 37 -2.99 -11.37 -29.30
C PRO A 37 -4.11 -10.34 -29.47
N THR A 38 -4.15 -9.61 -30.58
CA THR A 38 -5.22 -8.65 -30.85
C THR A 38 -6.50 -9.42 -31.16
N PRO A 39 -7.66 -8.92 -30.67
CA PRO A 39 -8.97 -9.43 -31.07
C PRO A 39 -9.15 -9.55 -32.58
N ALA A 40 -8.59 -8.59 -33.33
CA ALA A 40 -8.71 -8.55 -34.78
C ALA A 40 -8.10 -9.78 -35.46
N LEU A 41 -7.07 -10.40 -34.88
CA LEU A 41 -6.44 -11.63 -35.40
C LEU A 41 -6.90 -12.89 -34.65
N GLU A 42 -7.04 -12.84 -33.33
CA GLU A 42 -7.46 -13.99 -32.52
C GLU A 42 -8.87 -14.47 -32.86
N TYR A 43 -9.82 -13.57 -33.13
CA TYR A 43 -11.21 -13.97 -33.40
C TYR A 43 -11.48 -14.39 -34.85
N LEU A 44 -10.48 -14.33 -35.75
CA LEU A 44 -10.62 -14.84 -37.12
C LEU A 44 -10.47 -16.36 -37.22
N THR A 45 -9.78 -16.99 -36.28
CA THR A 45 -9.57 -18.44 -36.26
C THR A 45 -10.42 -19.05 -35.16
N PRO A 46 -11.11 -20.19 -35.37
CA PRO A 46 -11.91 -20.82 -34.31
C PRO A 46 -11.07 -21.12 -33.06
N SER A 47 -11.66 -21.04 -31.85
CA SER A 47 -10.87 -21.21 -30.61
C SER A 47 -10.19 -22.57 -30.47
N HIS A 48 -10.71 -23.58 -31.16
CA HIS A 48 -10.20 -24.95 -31.20
C HIS A 48 -9.10 -25.19 -32.25
N LEU A 49 -8.77 -24.18 -33.08
CA LEU A 49 -7.71 -24.24 -34.08
C LEU A 49 -6.78 -23.02 -33.99
N PRO A 50 -6.15 -22.74 -32.82
CA PRO A 50 -5.35 -21.54 -32.63
C PRO A 50 -4.06 -21.52 -33.47
N SER A 51 -3.57 -22.70 -33.88
CA SER A 51 -2.30 -22.85 -34.58
C SER A 51 -2.37 -22.62 -36.09
N ILE A 52 -3.56 -22.42 -36.66
CA ILE A 52 -3.72 -22.21 -38.10
C ILE A 52 -3.81 -20.70 -38.36
N PRO A 53 -2.96 -20.11 -39.21
CA PRO A 53 -3.09 -18.70 -39.58
C PRO A 53 -4.38 -18.43 -40.36
N PRO A 54 -4.97 -17.23 -40.22
CA PRO A 54 -6.07 -16.83 -41.09
C PRO A 54 -5.58 -16.68 -42.53
N GLU A 55 -6.43 -17.07 -43.49
CA GLU A 55 -6.13 -16.97 -44.92
C GLU A 55 -5.83 -15.52 -45.34
N THR A 56 -6.57 -14.56 -44.79
CA THR A 56 -6.43 -13.13 -45.06
C THR A 56 -6.39 -12.32 -43.77
N LEU A 57 -5.68 -11.19 -43.79
CA LEU A 57 -5.64 -10.25 -42.68
C LEU A 57 -6.90 -9.36 -42.67
N PRO A 58 -7.40 -8.93 -41.50
CA PRO A 58 -8.40 -7.87 -41.39
C PRO A 58 -7.93 -6.60 -42.10
N ALA A 59 -8.86 -5.84 -42.67
CA ALA A 59 -8.54 -4.63 -43.45
C ALA A 59 -7.66 -3.62 -42.69
N ASN A 60 -7.92 -3.40 -41.39
CA ASN A 60 -7.10 -2.48 -40.58
C ASN A 60 -5.69 -3.01 -40.32
N VAL A 61 -5.54 -4.32 -40.09
CA VAL A 61 -4.22 -4.95 -39.88
C VAL A 61 -3.43 -4.98 -41.19
N HIS A 62 -4.08 -5.32 -42.31
CA HIS A 62 -3.48 -5.28 -43.63
C HIS A 62 -2.96 -3.87 -43.98
N GLU A 63 -3.80 -2.85 -43.79
CA GLU A 63 -3.42 -1.46 -44.04
C GLU A 63 -2.28 -1.00 -43.11
N PHE A 64 -2.27 -1.45 -41.86
CA PHE A 64 -1.17 -1.18 -40.93
C PHE A 64 0.14 -1.80 -41.39
N MET A 65 0.12 -3.08 -41.81
CA MET A 65 1.31 -3.75 -42.35
C MET A 65 1.78 -3.06 -43.63
N ARG A 66 0.86 -2.70 -44.53
CA ARG A 66 1.16 -1.94 -45.75
C ARG A 66 1.89 -0.64 -45.44
N ALA A 67 1.41 0.12 -44.46
CA ALA A 67 2.02 1.38 -44.03
C ALA A 67 3.38 1.18 -43.33
N CYS A 68 3.55 0.14 -42.51
CA CYS A 68 4.80 -0.14 -41.77
C CYS A 68 6.01 -0.48 -42.68
N PHE A 69 5.74 -0.97 -43.89
CA PHE A 69 6.74 -1.36 -44.88
C PHE A 69 6.74 -0.46 -46.11
N ASP A 70 5.84 0.51 -46.19
CA ASP A 70 5.69 1.42 -47.34
C ASP A 70 5.59 0.69 -48.68
N VAL A 71 4.71 -0.32 -48.74
CA VAL A 71 4.53 -1.18 -49.92
C VAL A 71 3.17 -0.98 -50.59
N PRO A 72 3.03 -1.31 -51.89
CA PRO A 72 1.74 -1.39 -52.54
C PRO A 72 0.84 -2.47 -51.94
N ASP A 73 -0.48 -2.32 -52.11
CA ASP A 73 -1.50 -3.24 -51.60
C ASP A 73 -1.27 -4.70 -52.02
N GLU A 74 -1.00 -4.94 -53.30
CA GLU A 74 -0.72 -6.28 -53.83
C GLU A 74 0.53 -6.91 -53.21
N THR A 75 1.60 -6.13 -53.02
CA THR A 75 2.82 -6.62 -52.38
C THR A 75 2.58 -7.02 -50.92
N ALA A 76 1.75 -6.26 -50.19
CA ALA A 76 1.37 -6.61 -48.82
C ALA A 76 0.53 -7.91 -48.75
N LYS A 77 -0.39 -8.13 -49.70
CA LYS A 77 -1.18 -9.37 -49.77
C LYS A 77 -0.28 -10.59 -49.99
N TRP A 78 0.64 -10.50 -50.96
CA TRP A 78 1.61 -11.56 -51.23
C TRP A 78 2.55 -11.79 -50.06
N ALA A 79 2.98 -10.72 -49.35
CA ALA A 79 3.80 -10.87 -48.16
C ALA A 79 3.08 -11.68 -47.07
N TRP A 80 1.78 -11.45 -46.83
CA TRP A 80 1.02 -12.29 -45.90
C TRP A 80 0.91 -13.74 -46.38
N GLU A 81 0.55 -13.98 -47.65
CA GLU A 81 0.41 -15.34 -48.18
C GLU A 81 1.70 -16.17 -48.02
N ILE A 82 2.86 -15.53 -48.19
CA ILE A 82 4.17 -16.19 -48.09
C ILE A 82 4.61 -16.35 -46.64
N PHE A 83 4.44 -15.31 -45.80
CA PHE A 83 5.00 -15.29 -44.45
C PHE A 83 4.05 -15.83 -43.38
N ARG A 84 2.75 -16.02 -43.66
CA ARG A 84 1.74 -16.33 -42.62
C ARG A 84 2.10 -17.54 -41.77
N GLU A 85 2.58 -18.63 -42.36
CA GLU A 85 2.89 -19.86 -41.62
C GLU A 85 4.07 -19.64 -40.65
N ILE A 86 5.12 -18.97 -41.13
CA ILE A 86 6.32 -18.65 -40.33
C ILE A 86 5.95 -17.65 -39.24
N ALA A 87 5.25 -16.58 -39.62
CA ALA A 87 4.83 -15.54 -38.71
C ALA A 87 3.89 -16.10 -37.64
N TRP A 88 2.97 -17.01 -37.97
CA TRP A 88 2.01 -17.63 -37.05
C TRP A 88 2.62 -18.69 -36.14
N ALA A 89 3.61 -19.44 -36.61
CA ALA A 89 4.37 -20.38 -35.78
C ALA A 89 5.33 -19.68 -34.79
N PHE A 90 5.75 -18.45 -35.08
CA PHE A 90 6.68 -17.72 -34.20
C PHE A 90 6.01 -17.23 -32.90
N SER A 91 6.40 -17.81 -31.77
CA SER A 91 5.88 -17.44 -30.44
C SER A 91 7.04 -16.93 -29.57
N PRO A 92 7.27 -15.61 -29.49
CA PRO A 92 8.31 -15.05 -28.63
C PRO A 92 7.99 -15.30 -27.15
N ASN A 93 9.01 -15.47 -26.34
CA ASN A 93 8.82 -15.46 -24.88
C ASN A 93 8.44 -14.03 -24.38
N PRO A 94 7.97 -13.87 -23.13
CA PRO A 94 7.55 -12.55 -22.64
C PRO A 94 8.61 -11.45 -22.71
N GLU A 95 9.88 -11.77 -22.50
CA GLU A 95 10.99 -10.80 -22.58
C GLU A 95 11.25 -10.37 -24.02
N GLU A 96 11.26 -11.33 -24.96
CA GLU A 96 11.35 -11.07 -26.39
C GLU A 96 10.15 -10.25 -26.89
N GLN A 97 8.95 -10.53 -26.38
CA GLN A 97 7.75 -9.79 -26.75
C GLN A 97 7.82 -8.33 -26.27
N ALA A 98 8.29 -8.09 -25.04
CA ALA A 98 8.54 -6.74 -24.53
C ALA A 98 9.62 -6.01 -25.35
N ALA A 99 10.73 -6.68 -25.66
CA ALA A 99 11.81 -6.12 -26.48
C ALA A 99 11.34 -5.76 -27.90
N ASN A 100 10.56 -6.64 -28.53
CA ASN A 100 9.94 -6.37 -29.84
C ASN A 100 8.98 -5.19 -29.78
N ARG A 101 8.19 -5.06 -28.70
CA ARG A 101 7.29 -3.93 -28.51
C ARG A 101 8.06 -2.61 -28.42
N LEU A 102 9.14 -2.58 -27.64
CA LEU A 102 10.03 -1.42 -27.54
C LEU A 102 10.68 -1.07 -28.88
N LYS A 103 11.14 -2.08 -29.63
CA LYS A 103 11.75 -1.90 -30.95
C LYS A 103 10.79 -1.26 -31.96
N HIS A 104 9.51 -1.67 -31.94
CA HIS A 104 8.53 -1.31 -32.96
C HIS A 104 7.48 -0.28 -32.53
N VAL A 105 7.52 0.21 -31.29
CA VAL A 105 6.50 1.12 -30.72
C VAL A 105 6.16 2.31 -31.61
N LYS A 106 7.15 2.91 -32.28
CA LYS A 106 6.94 4.07 -33.17
C LYS A 106 6.01 3.75 -34.34
N LEU A 107 6.06 2.54 -34.88
CA LEU A 107 5.19 2.11 -35.98
C LEU A 107 3.74 2.05 -35.51
N PHE A 108 3.49 1.53 -34.31
CA PHE A 108 2.16 1.49 -33.70
C PHE A 108 1.62 2.89 -33.43
N LEU A 109 2.45 3.81 -32.92
CA LEU A 109 2.04 5.19 -32.67
C LEU A 109 1.69 5.95 -33.97
N VAL A 110 2.50 5.80 -35.01
CA VAL A 110 2.33 6.54 -36.27
C VAL A 110 1.26 5.93 -37.17
N HIS A 111 1.27 4.60 -37.36
CA HIS A 111 0.40 3.93 -38.33
C HIS A 111 -0.73 3.14 -37.67
N GLY A 112 -0.55 2.68 -36.43
CA GLY A 112 -1.50 1.80 -35.76
C GLY A 112 -2.71 2.55 -35.20
N ILE A 113 -2.48 3.65 -34.48
CA ILE A 113 -3.54 4.40 -33.79
C ILE A 113 -4.67 4.86 -34.73
N PRO A 114 -4.40 5.44 -35.91
CA PRO A 114 -5.46 5.80 -36.87
C PRO A 114 -6.31 4.60 -37.35
N LEU A 115 -5.76 3.38 -37.24
CA LEU A 115 -6.38 2.12 -37.69
C LEU A 115 -6.97 1.31 -36.51
N ASN A 116 -7.10 1.93 -35.33
CA ASN A 116 -7.54 1.29 -34.09
C ASN A 116 -6.64 0.12 -33.65
N ILE A 117 -5.33 0.24 -33.86
CA ILE A 117 -4.32 -0.72 -33.44
C ILE A 117 -3.41 -0.02 -32.41
N GLY A 118 -3.56 -0.40 -31.15
CA GLY A 118 -2.83 0.20 -30.04
C GLY A 118 -1.45 -0.44 -29.84
N VAL A 119 -0.56 0.27 -29.13
CA VAL A 119 0.71 -0.31 -28.67
C VAL A 119 0.46 -1.54 -27.81
N TYR A 120 -0.63 -1.52 -27.02
CA TYR A 120 -1.19 -2.69 -26.36
C TYR A 120 -2.61 -2.95 -26.86
N SER A 121 -2.93 -4.21 -27.11
CA SER A 121 -4.30 -4.65 -27.43
C SER A 121 -4.64 -5.80 -26.48
N LEU A 122 -5.40 -5.47 -25.44
CA LEU A 122 -5.71 -6.38 -24.35
C LEU A 122 -7.03 -7.10 -24.62
N SER A 123 -7.02 -8.42 -24.55
CA SER A 123 -8.19 -9.29 -24.66
C SER A 123 -8.35 -10.11 -23.36
N PRO A 124 -9.53 -10.70 -23.11
CA PRO A 124 -9.69 -11.63 -22.01
C PRO A 124 -8.77 -12.85 -22.20
N PRO A 125 -8.24 -13.45 -21.11
CA PRO A 125 -7.31 -14.58 -21.20
C PRO A 125 -7.96 -15.89 -21.65
N THR A 126 -9.26 -15.87 -21.96
CA THR A 126 -10.02 -17.01 -22.47
C THR A 126 -10.89 -16.57 -23.63
N ARG A 127 -11.05 -17.47 -24.60
CA ARG A 127 -11.93 -17.31 -25.77
C ARG A 127 -13.26 -18.04 -25.61
N VAL A 128 -13.40 -18.82 -24.53
CA VAL A 128 -14.60 -19.61 -24.21
C VAL A 128 -15.10 -19.28 -22.82
N CYS A 129 -16.39 -19.54 -22.59
CA CYS A 129 -17.01 -19.32 -21.29
C CYS A 129 -16.42 -20.26 -20.23
N LEU A 130 -16.05 -19.70 -19.07
CA LEU A 130 -15.52 -20.44 -17.93
C LEU A 130 -16.60 -21.17 -17.11
N ASP A 131 -17.87 -20.94 -17.41
CA ASP A 131 -18.99 -21.60 -16.75
C ASP A 131 -19.24 -22.96 -17.42
N PRO A 132 -19.04 -24.10 -16.72
CA PRO A 132 -19.24 -25.43 -17.29
C PRO A 132 -20.68 -25.67 -17.80
N ASP A 133 -21.67 -24.99 -17.21
CA ASP A 133 -23.07 -25.10 -17.63
C ASP A 133 -23.34 -24.40 -18.96
N CYS A 134 -22.36 -23.64 -19.49
CA CYS A 134 -22.45 -23.01 -20.79
C CYS A 134 -22.00 -23.89 -21.95
N CYS A 135 -21.44 -25.09 -21.70
CA CYS A 135 -21.02 -26.00 -22.76
C CYS A 135 -22.16 -26.30 -23.75
N ARG A 136 -21.82 -26.47 -25.03
CA ARG A 136 -22.76 -26.83 -26.09
C ARG A 136 -22.61 -28.29 -26.45
N VAL A 137 -23.72 -28.94 -26.75
CA VAL A 137 -23.70 -30.28 -27.34
C VAL A 137 -23.42 -30.16 -28.84
N ARG A 138 -22.38 -30.84 -29.31
CA ARG A 138 -22.07 -31.01 -30.73
C ARG A 138 -22.37 -32.45 -31.13
N HIS A 139 -23.38 -32.63 -31.98
CA HIS A 139 -23.65 -33.91 -32.62
C HIS A 139 -22.83 -34.03 -33.89
N THR A 140 -21.91 -35.00 -33.93
CA THR A 140 -21.33 -35.51 -35.18
C THR A 140 -22.05 -36.81 -35.56
N ARG A 141 -21.83 -37.33 -36.79
CA ARG A 141 -22.52 -38.54 -37.27
C ARG A 141 -22.35 -39.76 -36.35
N ASP A 142 -21.27 -39.80 -35.56
CA ASP A 142 -20.89 -40.96 -34.75
C ASP A 142 -20.74 -40.66 -33.24
N GLN A 143 -20.73 -39.40 -32.80
CA GLN A 143 -20.50 -39.01 -31.39
C GLN A 143 -21.26 -37.74 -30.97
N THR A 144 -21.54 -37.64 -29.67
CA THR A 144 -22.10 -36.45 -29.02
C THR A 144 -21.05 -35.90 -28.06
N ASP A 145 -20.43 -34.77 -28.42
CA ASP A 145 -19.40 -34.13 -27.60
C ASP A 145 -19.97 -32.88 -26.91
N LEU A 146 -19.51 -32.60 -25.69
CA LEU A 146 -19.65 -31.27 -25.11
C LEU A 146 -18.47 -30.42 -25.56
N ILE A 147 -18.75 -29.27 -26.17
CA ILE A 147 -17.76 -28.28 -26.58
C ILE A 147 -17.93 -27.00 -25.76
N ASP A 148 -16.82 -26.36 -25.43
CA ASP A 148 -16.85 -25.08 -24.73
C ASP A 148 -17.53 -24.01 -25.60
N ARG A 149 -18.27 -23.10 -24.96
CA ARG A 149 -18.99 -22.05 -25.66
C ARG A 149 -18.08 -20.87 -25.96
N GLU A 150 -17.86 -20.59 -27.24
CA GLU A 150 -17.15 -19.39 -27.68
C GLU A 150 -17.81 -18.10 -27.19
N LEU A 151 -16.97 -17.17 -26.76
CA LEU A 151 -17.36 -15.81 -26.38
C LEU A 151 -17.51 -14.95 -27.63
N VAL A 152 -18.52 -14.08 -27.64
CA VAL A 152 -18.91 -13.28 -28.80
C VAL A 152 -19.07 -11.80 -28.42
N GLU A 153 -19.53 -10.96 -29.36
CA GLU A 153 -19.84 -9.54 -29.12
C GLU A 153 -18.67 -8.78 -28.49
N ALA A 154 -17.50 -8.92 -29.13
CA ALA A 154 -16.30 -8.20 -28.76
C ALA A 154 -16.56 -6.69 -28.80
N THR A 155 -16.19 -6.00 -27.72
CA THR A 155 -16.30 -4.55 -27.60
C THR A 155 -14.97 -3.99 -27.15
N SER A 156 -14.37 -3.16 -27.98
CA SER A 156 -13.06 -2.54 -27.75
C SER A 156 -13.20 -1.05 -27.43
N HIS A 157 -12.34 -0.53 -26.56
CA HIS A 157 -12.30 0.89 -26.23
C HIS A 157 -10.85 1.35 -25.96
N PRO A 158 -10.54 2.63 -26.20
CA PRO A 158 -9.20 3.17 -25.99
C PRO A 158 -8.84 3.21 -24.51
N ILE A 159 -7.58 2.93 -24.21
CA ILE A 159 -7.00 2.90 -22.86
C ILE A 159 -5.63 3.58 -22.85
N SER A 160 -5.19 3.97 -21.66
CA SER A 160 -3.81 4.39 -21.37
C SER A 160 -3.09 3.26 -20.65
N VAL A 161 -1.90 2.89 -21.13
CA VAL A 161 -1.06 1.87 -20.50
C VAL A 161 0.21 2.53 -19.99
N PHE A 162 0.46 2.41 -18.69
CA PHE A 162 1.62 2.97 -18.01
C PHE A 162 2.62 1.85 -17.71
N THR A 163 3.78 1.92 -18.36
CA THR A 163 4.87 0.96 -18.13
C THR A 163 6.18 1.65 -17.80
N LEU A 164 7.14 0.89 -17.28
CA LEU A 164 8.49 1.38 -16.97
C LEU A 164 9.35 1.57 -18.22
N ASP A 165 9.15 0.71 -19.21
CA ASP A 165 9.97 0.62 -20.41
C ASP A 165 9.53 1.60 -21.49
N LEU A 166 8.22 1.84 -21.67
CA LEU A 166 7.69 2.69 -22.73
C LEU A 166 7.18 4.05 -22.24
N GLY A 167 7.06 4.23 -20.91
CA GLY A 167 6.27 5.33 -20.37
C GLY A 167 4.78 5.10 -20.61
N ALA A 168 4.04 6.20 -20.77
CA ALA A 168 2.60 6.15 -21.06
C ALA A 168 2.37 5.97 -22.57
N VAL A 169 1.65 4.91 -22.96
CA VAL A 169 1.33 4.62 -24.36
C VAL A 169 -0.15 4.29 -24.56
N PRO A 170 -0.71 4.62 -25.74
CA PRO A 170 -2.07 4.28 -26.11
C PRO A 170 -2.25 2.78 -26.34
N GLY A 171 -3.38 2.24 -25.90
CA GLY A 171 -3.78 0.86 -26.14
C GLY A 171 -5.29 0.70 -26.32
N PHE A 172 -5.73 -0.53 -26.56
CA PHE A 172 -7.15 -0.90 -26.57
C PHE A 172 -7.42 -2.03 -25.58
N SER A 173 -8.52 -1.93 -24.83
CA SER A 173 -9.04 -3.03 -24.02
C SER A 173 -10.31 -3.58 -24.64
N THR A 174 -10.38 -4.90 -24.76
CA THR A 174 -11.49 -5.60 -25.37
C THR A 174 -12.16 -6.50 -24.37
N SER A 175 -13.49 -6.47 -24.37
CA SER A 175 -14.33 -7.38 -23.60
C SER A 175 -15.15 -8.27 -24.52
N THR A 176 -15.47 -9.48 -24.08
CA THR A 176 -16.33 -10.42 -24.81
C THR A 176 -17.44 -10.97 -23.93
N TYR A 177 -18.47 -11.54 -24.54
CA TYR A 177 -19.73 -11.85 -23.88
C TYR A 177 -20.17 -13.29 -24.14
N CYS A 178 -20.63 -13.95 -23.08
CA CYS A 178 -21.31 -15.23 -23.18
C CYS A 178 -22.83 -15.01 -23.31
N ARG A 179 -23.41 -15.37 -24.46
CA ARG A 179 -24.87 -15.30 -24.69
C ARG A 179 -25.72 -16.24 -23.82
N ASN A 180 -25.12 -17.16 -23.07
CA ASN A 180 -25.85 -18.12 -22.24
C ASN A 180 -25.96 -17.65 -20.78
N CYS A 181 -24.83 -17.55 -20.07
CA CYS A 181 -24.82 -17.09 -18.68
C CYS A 181 -24.80 -15.55 -18.53
N HIS A 182 -24.73 -14.82 -19.64
CA HIS A 182 -24.69 -13.35 -19.68
C HIS A 182 -23.47 -12.75 -18.97
N THR A 183 -22.39 -13.51 -18.85
CA THR A 183 -21.11 -13.05 -18.29
C THR A 183 -20.32 -12.27 -19.33
N ARG A 184 -19.75 -11.13 -18.94
CA ARG A 184 -18.81 -10.35 -19.77
C ARG A 184 -17.38 -10.49 -19.24
N TYR A 185 -16.47 -10.91 -20.10
CA TYR A 185 -15.06 -11.16 -19.83
C TYR A 185 -14.25 -9.94 -20.25
N TYR A 186 -13.39 -9.43 -19.38
CA TYR A 186 -12.44 -8.33 -19.61
C TYR A 186 -11.00 -8.87 -19.53
N PRO A 187 -9.95 -8.08 -19.75
CA PRO A 187 -8.57 -8.58 -19.65
C PRO A 187 -8.15 -9.05 -18.24
N ASN A 188 -8.65 -8.42 -17.16
CA ASN A 188 -8.23 -8.76 -15.79
C ASN A 188 -9.30 -9.43 -14.93
N TYR A 189 -10.57 -9.31 -15.30
CA TYR A 189 -11.69 -9.92 -14.58
C TYR A 189 -12.84 -10.25 -15.53
N TYR A 190 -13.79 -11.07 -15.07
CA TYR A 190 -15.10 -11.21 -15.68
C TYR A 190 -16.18 -10.72 -14.74
N VAL A 191 -17.30 -10.31 -15.32
CA VAL A 191 -18.46 -9.75 -14.65
C VAL A 191 -19.64 -10.68 -14.87
N HIS A 192 -20.14 -11.26 -13.79
CA HIS A 192 -21.18 -12.28 -13.81
C HIS A 192 -22.27 -11.96 -12.77
N SER A 193 -23.17 -12.91 -12.52
CA SER A 193 -24.26 -12.77 -11.54
C SER A 193 -25.11 -11.53 -11.80
N LYS A 194 -25.64 -11.39 -13.02
CA LYS A 194 -26.44 -10.21 -13.44
C LYS A 194 -25.67 -8.88 -13.30
N ALA A 195 -24.38 -8.91 -13.60
CA ALA A 195 -23.46 -7.78 -13.58
C ALA A 195 -23.24 -7.12 -12.20
N THR A 196 -23.40 -7.87 -11.11
CA THR A 196 -23.16 -7.38 -9.75
C THR A 196 -21.78 -7.75 -9.22
N THR A 197 -21.16 -8.80 -9.74
CA THR A 197 -19.90 -9.35 -9.22
C THR A 197 -18.84 -9.34 -10.31
N ARG A 198 -17.64 -8.84 -9.98
CA ARG A 198 -16.45 -9.01 -10.81
C ARG A 198 -15.46 -9.94 -10.12
N THR A 199 -14.91 -10.87 -10.89
CA THR A 199 -13.99 -11.90 -10.41
C THR A 199 -12.71 -11.84 -11.22
N TYR A 200 -11.57 -11.66 -10.56
CA TYR A 200 -10.28 -11.45 -11.21
C TYR A 200 -9.61 -12.77 -11.62
N TYR A 201 -8.92 -12.78 -12.76
CA TYR A 201 -8.10 -13.91 -13.19
C TYR A 201 -6.70 -13.78 -12.61
N TYR A 202 -6.20 -14.79 -11.90
CA TYR A 202 -4.78 -14.88 -11.51
C TYR A 202 -4.40 -16.25 -10.92
N GLN A 203 -5.05 -17.32 -11.37
CA GLN A 203 -4.87 -18.67 -10.80
C GLN A 203 -3.42 -19.18 -10.90
N THR A 204 -2.64 -18.71 -11.88
CA THR A 204 -1.22 -19.05 -12.03
C THR A 204 -0.28 -17.90 -11.69
N GLN A 205 -0.64 -16.66 -12.01
CA GLN A 205 0.15 -15.46 -11.72
C GLN A 205 -0.73 -14.21 -11.71
N VAL A 206 -0.30 -13.18 -10.98
CA VAL A 206 -0.92 -11.85 -11.04
C VAL A 206 -0.72 -11.25 -12.46
N PRO A 207 -1.72 -10.55 -13.04
CA PRO A 207 -1.62 -10.01 -14.39
C PRO A 207 -0.45 -9.03 -14.54
N GLU A 208 0.24 -9.09 -15.68
CA GLU A 208 1.33 -8.17 -16.00
C GLU A 208 0.83 -6.71 -16.12
N LEU A 209 -0.38 -6.52 -16.62
CA LEU A 209 -1.05 -5.22 -16.71
C LEU A 209 -2.33 -5.26 -15.89
N VAL A 210 -2.42 -4.36 -14.92
CA VAL A 210 -3.54 -4.25 -13.97
C VAL A 210 -4.37 -3.02 -14.31
N GLU A 211 -5.67 -3.21 -14.53
CA GLU A 211 -6.66 -2.14 -14.71
C GLU A 211 -6.86 -1.40 -13.38
N SER A 212 -6.02 -0.39 -13.15
CA SER A 212 -5.98 0.37 -11.91
C SER A 212 -7.13 1.36 -11.81
N SER A 213 -7.55 1.97 -12.91
CA SER A 213 -8.74 2.80 -12.99
C SER A 213 -9.43 2.58 -14.34
N LYS A 214 -10.63 3.16 -14.51
CA LYS A 214 -11.41 2.93 -15.73
C LYS A 214 -10.60 3.46 -16.93
N HIS A 215 -10.27 2.56 -17.86
CA HIS A 215 -9.44 2.82 -19.05
C HIS A 215 -7.93 2.96 -18.80
N PHE A 216 -7.43 2.68 -17.58
CA PHE A 216 -6.03 2.87 -17.22
C PHE A 216 -5.44 1.54 -16.77
N TYR A 217 -4.34 1.14 -17.40
CA TYR A 217 -3.62 -0.07 -17.05
C TYR A 217 -2.21 0.30 -16.58
N THR A 218 -1.79 -0.25 -15.47
CA THR A 218 -0.44 -0.06 -14.91
C THR A 218 0.26 -1.40 -14.92
N SER A 219 1.52 -1.44 -15.37
CA SER A 219 2.29 -2.68 -15.33
C SER A 219 2.66 -3.10 -13.91
N ALA A 220 2.70 -4.41 -13.66
CA ALA A 220 3.09 -4.98 -12.38
C ALA A 220 4.48 -4.49 -11.94
N LYS A 221 5.43 -4.39 -12.89
CA LYS A 221 6.76 -3.83 -12.63
C LYS A 221 6.71 -2.37 -12.16
N LEU A 222 5.80 -1.56 -12.72
CA LEU A 222 5.60 -0.18 -12.29
C LEU A 222 4.93 -0.10 -10.91
N CYS A 223 3.94 -0.95 -10.63
CA CYS A 223 3.35 -1.08 -9.29
C CYS A 223 4.40 -1.46 -8.23
N GLU A 224 5.30 -2.39 -8.57
CA GLU A 224 6.44 -2.78 -7.73
C GLU A 224 7.40 -1.61 -7.52
N LEU A 225 7.74 -0.86 -8.56
CA LEU A 225 8.58 0.34 -8.42
C LEU A 225 7.94 1.35 -7.45
N PHE A 226 6.66 1.68 -7.63
CA PHE A 226 5.96 2.60 -6.72
C PHE A 226 5.98 2.11 -5.28
N THR A 227 5.73 0.81 -5.06
CA THR A 227 5.77 0.19 -3.73
C THR A 227 7.17 0.27 -3.10
N ASN A 228 8.21 0.02 -3.88
CA ASN A 228 9.60 0.10 -3.43
C ASN A 228 10.01 1.55 -3.11
N MET A 229 9.58 2.52 -3.91
CA MET A 229 9.80 3.94 -3.63
C MET A 229 9.07 4.40 -2.36
N MET A 230 7.87 3.89 -2.12
CA MET A 230 7.10 4.14 -0.89
C MET A 230 7.84 3.58 0.33
N VAL A 231 8.23 2.30 0.31
CA VAL A 231 8.83 1.62 1.49
C VAL A 231 10.24 2.12 1.81
N SER A 232 11.05 2.43 0.79
CA SER A 232 12.47 2.77 0.97
C SER A 232 12.73 4.27 1.13
N ALA A 233 11.86 5.13 0.61
CA ALA A 233 12.09 6.58 0.58
C ALA A 233 10.85 7.40 0.95
N TRP A 234 9.81 6.78 1.51
CA TRP A 234 8.56 7.45 1.90
C TRP A 234 7.93 8.26 0.76
N THR A 235 8.13 7.81 -0.49
CA THR A 235 7.65 8.54 -1.65
C THR A 235 6.13 8.53 -1.67
N SER A 236 5.51 9.71 -1.58
CA SER A 236 4.05 9.83 -1.67
C SER A 236 3.53 9.43 -3.05
N GLY A 237 2.25 9.05 -3.16
CA GLY A 237 1.61 8.77 -4.46
C GLY A 237 1.75 9.94 -5.45
N THR A 238 1.72 11.18 -4.95
CA THR A 238 1.97 12.38 -5.77
C THR A 238 3.40 12.45 -6.30
N ASN A 239 4.39 12.13 -5.47
CA ASN A 239 5.78 12.13 -5.91
C ASN A 239 6.08 10.95 -6.85
N CYS A 240 5.49 9.77 -6.62
CA CYS A 240 5.53 8.65 -7.56
C CYS A 240 4.98 9.06 -8.93
N ALA A 241 3.80 9.68 -8.98
CA ALA A 241 3.20 10.16 -10.23
C ALA A 241 4.08 11.21 -10.93
N ARG A 242 4.64 12.16 -10.17
CA ARG A 242 5.56 13.17 -10.71
C ARG A 242 6.81 12.53 -11.31
N ILE A 243 7.50 11.70 -10.55
CA ILE A 243 8.72 11.01 -10.98
C ILE A 243 8.46 10.19 -12.24
N TYR A 244 7.34 9.46 -12.28
CA TYR A 244 6.95 8.73 -13.47
C TYR A 244 6.81 9.66 -14.69
N ASN A 245 5.95 10.68 -14.57
CA ASN A 245 5.65 11.59 -15.67
C ASN A 245 6.87 12.38 -16.14
N THR A 246 7.83 12.68 -15.26
CA THR A 246 9.03 13.46 -15.60
C THR A 246 10.22 12.62 -16.07
N SER A 247 10.38 11.41 -15.54
CA SER A 247 11.63 10.65 -15.67
C SER A 247 11.48 9.35 -16.44
N ILE A 248 10.26 8.80 -16.56
CA ILE A 248 9.99 7.54 -17.27
C ILE A 248 9.37 7.79 -18.64
N THR A 249 8.62 8.90 -18.80
CA THR A 249 8.08 9.31 -20.10
C THR A 249 9.20 9.48 -21.12
N GLN A 250 9.12 8.78 -22.25
CA GLN A 250 10.14 8.87 -23.30
C GLN A 250 9.92 10.14 -24.15
N ALA A 251 10.84 11.11 -24.04
CA ALA A 251 10.81 12.34 -24.83
C ALA A 251 10.81 12.11 -26.36
N THR A 252 11.30 10.94 -26.82
CA THR A 252 11.28 10.57 -28.25
C THR A 252 9.94 10.03 -28.74
N LEU A 253 9.08 9.56 -27.83
CA LEU A 253 7.74 9.07 -28.15
C LEU A 253 6.67 10.14 -27.97
N GLU A 254 6.89 11.09 -27.05
CA GLU A 254 5.93 12.17 -26.73
C GLU A 254 5.37 12.91 -27.96
N PRO A 255 6.18 13.29 -28.98
CA PRO A 255 5.65 13.96 -30.18
C PRO A 255 4.77 13.06 -31.06
N LEU A 256 4.85 11.74 -30.90
CA LEU A 256 4.09 10.75 -31.65
C LEU A 256 2.79 10.37 -30.93
N LEU A 257 2.59 10.84 -29.69
CA LEU A 257 1.39 10.51 -28.92
C LEU A 257 0.16 11.24 -29.49
N PRO A 258 -0.98 10.54 -29.60
CA PRO A 258 -2.22 11.16 -30.04
C PRO A 258 -2.69 12.27 -29.07
N HIS A 259 -3.02 13.44 -29.61
CA HIS A 259 -3.50 14.58 -28.81
C HIS A 259 -4.91 14.34 -28.26
N ASP A 260 -5.77 13.66 -29.03
CA ASP A 260 -7.18 13.38 -28.67
C ASP A 260 -7.36 12.03 -27.97
N TRP A 261 -6.37 11.59 -27.19
CA TRP A 261 -6.40 10.30 -26.48
C TRP A 261 -6.83 10.45 -25.01
N PRO A 262 -7.37 9.38 -24.38
CA PRO A 262 -7.44 9.29 -22.93
C PRO A 262 -6.14 9.75 -22.27
N ASN A 263 -6.24 10.36 -21.08
CA ASN A 263 -5.11 10.98 -20.39
C ASN A 263 -3.89 10.03 -20.29
N LEU A 264 -2.76 10.47 -20.86
CA LEU A 264 -1.47 9.77 -20.85
C LEU A 264 -0.54 10.26 -19.74
N LYS A 265 -1.09 10.90 -18.71
CA LYS A 265 -0.38 11.27 -17.48
C LYS A 265 -0.99 10.53 -16.30
N ILE A 266 -0.16 9.84 -15.55
CA ILE A 266 -0.59 9.17 -14.32
C ILE A 266 -0.75 10.22 -13.22
N ASP A 267 -1.82 10.13 -12.43
CA ASP A 267 -2.01 11.02 -11.28
C ASP A 267 -1.82 10.29 -9.93
N THR A 268 -2.06 11.01 -8.83
CA THR A 268 -1.92 10.45 -7.48
C THR A 268 -2.93 9.34 -7.20
N GLU A 269 -4.16 9.48 -7.70
CA GLU A 269 -5.22 8.51 -7.49
C GLU A 269 -4.95 7.23 -8.29
N ASP A 270 -4.46 7.35 -9.52
CA ASP A 270 -4.03 6.22 -10.33
C ASP A 270 -2.91 5.42 -9.64
N VAL A 271 -1.88 6.09 -9.11
CA VAL A 271 -0.80 5.43 -8.36
C VAL A 271 -1.34 4.63 -7.18
N PHE A 272 -2.23 5.23 -6.38
CA PHE A 272 -2.80 4.53 -5.23
C PHE A 272 -3.75 3.41 -5.63
N ASN A 273 -4.58 3.60 -6.66
CA ASN A 273 -5.46 2.53 -7.14
C ASN A 273 -4.64 1.36 -7.68
N SER A 274 -3.55 1.63 -8.42
CA SER A 274 -2.58 0.61 -8.86
C SER A 274 -1.97 -0.11 -7.66
N PHE A 275 -1.48 0.62 -6.67
CA PHE A 275 -0.90 0.05 -5.44
C PHE A 275 -1.89 -0.86 -4.70
N PHE A 276 -3.10 -0.36 -4.38
CA PHE A 276 -4.07 -1.11 -3.57
C PHE A 276 -4.60 -2.35 -4.30
N LEU A 277 -4.95 -2.21 -5.58
CA LEU A 277 -5.47 -3.35 -6.34
C LEU A 277 -4.38 -4.41 -6.56
N TYR A 278 -3.17 -3.99 -6.95
CA TYR A 278 -2.07 -4.92 -7.17
C TYR A 278 -1.64 -5.63 -5.89
N ALA A 279 -1.54 -4.93 -4.76
CA ALA A 279 -1.25 -5.54 -3.47
C ALA A 279 -2.35 -6.51 -3.00
N LEU A 280 -3.63 -6.23 -3.29
CA LEU A 280 -4.74 -7.17 -3.04
C LEU A 280 -4.64 -8.42 -3.92
N LEU A 281 -4.30 -8.27 -5.20
CA LEU A 281 -4.10 -9.41 -6.10
C LEU A 281 -2.95 -10.29 -5.62
N LEU A 282 -1.84 -9.69 -5.17
CA LEU A 282 -0.73 -10.41 -4.55
C LEU A 282 -1.16 -11.13 -3.26
N ASP A 283 -1.86 -10.46 -2.34
CA ASP A 283 -2.35 -11.07 -1.09
C ASP A 283 -3.22 -12.30 -1.36
N HIS A 284 -4.16 -12.21 -2.30
CA HIS A 284 -5.00 -13.34 -2.63
C HIS A 284 -4.23 -14.44 -3.37
N HIS A 285 -3.29 -14.10 -4.25
CA HIS A 285 -2.45 -15.08 -4.94
C HIS A 285 -1.59 -15.88 -3.94
N GLU A 286 -0.94 -15.19 -3.00
CA GLU A 286 -0.15 -15.83 -1.93
C GLU A 286 -0.99 -16.75 -1.03
N ARG A 287 -2.29 -16.48 -0.89
CA ARG A 287 -3.24 -17.31 -0.15
C ARG A 287 -3.96 -18.37 -0.99
N ASN A 288 -3.67 -18.45 -2.28
CA ASN A 288 -4.39 -19.31 -3.23
C ASN A 288 -5.92 -19.08 -3.21
N ASP A 289 -6.32 -17.80 -3.17
CA ASP A 289 -7.71 -17.35 -3.06
C ASP A 289 -8.09 -16.45 -4.26
N ILE A 290 -9.38 -16.26 -4.52
CA ILE A 290 -9.90 -15.48 -5.66
C ILE A 290 -10.54 -14.16 -5.19
N LEU A 291 -10.14 -13.06 -5.81
CA LEU A 291 -10.56 -11.71 -5.47
C LEU A 291 -11.86 -11.46 -6.22
N GLN A 292 -12.93 -11.36 -5.44
CA GLN A 292 -14.25 -11.00 -5.91
C GLN A 292 -14.64 -9.66 -5.33
N LEU A 293 -15.05 -8.75 -6.21
CA LEU A 293 -15.47 -7.40 -5.83
C LEU A 293 -16.84 -7.10 -6.41
N ARG A 294 -17.56 -6.17 -5.76
CA ARG A 294 -18.81 -5.63 -6.29
C ARG A 294 -18.55 -4.84 -7.58
N HIS A 295 -19.20 -5.21 -8.68
CA HIS A 295 -18.98 -4.56 -9.97
C HIS A 295 -19.56 -3.13 -10.02
N ASP A 296 -20.80 -2.96 -9.54
CA ASP A 296 -21.62 -1.75 -9.56
C ASP A 296 -21.34 -0.79 -8.38
N ALA A 297 -20.16 -0.88 -7.77
CA ALA A 297 -19.75 0.06 -6.72
C ALA A 297 -19.63 1.50 -7.25
N PRO A 298 -20.00 2.52 -6.44
CA PRO A 298 -20.08 3.92 -6.89
C PRO A 298 -18.73 4.55 -7.21
N SER A 299 -17.64 4.00 -6.66
CA SER A 299 -16.28 4.44 -6.93
C SER A 299 -15.30 3.27 -6.87
N HIS A 300 -14.08 3.45 -7.41
CA HIS A 300 -13.03 2.45 -7.28
C HIS A 300 -12.63 2.24 -5.80
N ALA A 301 -12.59 3.31 -4.99
CA ALA A 301 -12.33 3.21 -3.56
C ALA A 301 -13.37 2.34 -2.83
N GLU A 302 -14.66 2.58 -3.06
CA GLU A 302 -15.75 1.77 -2.47
C GLU A 302 -15.76 0.34 -2.98
N ARG A 303 -15.28 0.10 -4.20
CA ARG A 303 -15.11 -1.24 -4.76
C ARG A 303 -14.08 -2.06 -3.98
N LEU A 304 -12.93 -1.46 -3.67
CA LEU A 304 -11.84 -2.14 -2.96
C LEU A 304 -12.10 -2.26 -1.46
N ARG A 305 -12.86 -1.32 -0.88
CA ARG A 305 -13.04 -1.19 0.58
C ARG A 305 -13.32 -2.51 1.31
N PRO A 306 -14.27 -3.37 0.91
CA PRO A 306 -14.53 -4.63 1.62
C PRO A 306 -13.33 -5.58 1.64
N ALA A 307 -12.55 -5.64 0.55
CA ALA A 307 -11.37 -6.48 0.47
C ALA A 307 -10.20 -5.91 1.30
N LEU A 308 -10.05 -4.58 1.33
CA LEU A 308 -9.08 -3.91 2.20
C LEU A 308 -9.42 -4.17 3.68
N GLU A 309 -10.68 -3.98 4.08
CA GLU A 309 -11.17 -4.25 5.44
C GLU A 309 -10.94 -5.73 5.83
N ALA A 310 -11.23 -6.66 4.92
CA ALA A 310 -11.01 -8.08 5.16
C ALA A 310 -9.52 -8.42 5.38
N ARG A 311 -8.61 -7.83 4.58
CA ARG A 311 -7.16 -8.01 4.80
C ARG A 311 -6.70 -7.37 6.10
N ASN A 312 -7.15 -6.15 6.41
CA ASN A 312 -6.77 -5.46 7.65
C ASN A 312 -7.18 -6.26 8.89
N SER A 313 -8.38 -6.85 8.88
CA SER A 313 -8.84 -7.73 9.96
C SER A 313 -7.97 -8.98 10.10
N ARG A 314 -7.50 -9.57 8.99
CA ARG A 314 -6.56 -10.70 9.02
C ARG A 314 -5.19 -10.30 9.56
N MET A 315 -4.72 -9.08 9.25
CA MET A 315 -3.38 -8.59 9.64
C MET A 315 -3.29 -8.23 11.13
N ALA A 316 -4.42 -7.83 11.75
CA ALA A 316 -4.47 -7.47 13.15
C ALA A 316 -4.08 -8.65 14.08
N GLY A 317 -3.20 -8.39 15.05
CA GLY A 317 -2.69 -9.43 15.95
C GLY A 317 -1.64 -10.29 15.25
N THR A 318 -1.95 -11.57 15.01
CA THR A 318 -0.99 -12.59 14.54
C THR A 318 -0.84 -12.66 13.00
N GLY A 319 -1.44 -11.72 12.28
CA GLY A 319 -1.59 -11.78 10.83
C GLY A 319 -0.34 -11.45 10.01
N GLN A 320 0.58 -10.66 10.56
CA GLN A 320 1.81 -10.28 9.86
C GLN A 320 2.64 -11.49 9.45
N GLU A 321 3.26 -11.43 8.27
CA GLU A 321 4.00 -12.55 7.68
C GLU A 321 5.15 -13.04 8.57
N GLU A 322 5.85 -12.11 9.23
CA GLU A 322 6.96 -12.36 10.16
C GLU A 322 6.53 -12.28 11.63
N TRP A 323 5.23 -12.44 11.93
CA TRP A 323 4.72 -12.41 13.30
C TRP A 323 5.43 -13.41 14.24
N ASN A 324 5.68 -14.62 13.75
CA ASN A 324 6.32 -15.74 14.47
C ASN A 324 7.85 -15.83 14.22
N HIS A 325 8.48 -14.72 13.88
CA HIS A 325 9.89 -14.66 13.56
C HIS A 325 10.81 -15.00 14.75
N TYR A 326 11.93 -15.65 14.44
CA TYR A 326 13.08 -15.76 15.34
C TYR A 326 14.39 -15.60 14.54
N CYS A 327 15.43 -15.13 15.20
CA CYS A 327 16.81 -15.09 14.69
C CYS A 327 17.78 -14.94 15.88
N ASP A 328 19.08 -15.04 15.62
CA ASP A 328 20.12 -14.95 16.66
C ASP A 328 20.16 -13.59 17.41
N LEU A 329 19.46 -12.57 16.89
CA LEU A 329 19.39 -11.23 17.48
C LEU A 329 18.14 -10.99 18.34
N CYS A 330 17.10 -11.82 18.20
CA CYS A 330 15.85 -11.69 18.96
C CYS A 330 15.42 -12.93 19.73
N CYS A 331 16.13 -14.04 19.54
CA CYS A 331 15.96 -15.27 20.26
C CYS A 331 17.33 -15.74 20.74
N TRP A 332 17.47 -15.97 22.04
CA TRP A 332 18.64 -16.59 22.62
C TRP A 332 18.30 -18.03 23.01
N ILE A 333 18.96 -18.97 22.36
CA ILE A 333 18.81 -20.40 22.63
C ILE A 333 19.99 -20.83 23.51
N TYR A 334 19.70 -21.55 24.60
CA TYR A 334 20.71 -22.08 25.52
C TYR A 334 20.29 -23.44 26.06
N GLU A 335 21.26 -24.18 26.59
CA GLU A 335 21.06 -25.49 27.19
C GLU A 335 21.33 -25.41 28.69
N GLU A 336 20.43 -25.96 29.50
CA GLU A 336 20.58 -26.10 30.94
C GLU A 336 20.06 -27.49 31.34
N ASP A 337 20.90 -28.27 32.04
CA ASP A 337 20.60 -29.64 32.46
C ASP A 337 20.12 -30.58 31.35
N GLY A 338 20.64 -30.42 30.13
CA GLY A 338 20.28 -31.24 28.96
C GLY A 338 18.96 -30.84 28.29
N VAL A 339 18.32 -29.77 28.77
CA VAL A 339 17.10 -29.19 28.20
C VAL A 339 17.46 -27.91 27.47
N TRP A 340 16.94 -27.77 26.25
CA TRP A 340 17.11 -26.56 25.44
C TRP A 340 16.00 -25.57 25.76
N TYR A 341 16.39 -24.33 26.01
CA TYR A 341 15.50 -23.21 26.29
C TYR A 341 15.65 -22.12 25.24
N ALA A 342 14.57 -21.38 24.98
CA ALA A 342 14.56 -20.26 24.05
C ALA A 342 13.99 -18.97 24.68
N LEU A 343 14.84 -17.96 24.85
CA LEU A 343 14.45 -16.65 25.36
C LEU A 343 14.24 -15.66 24.21
N ARG A 344 12.97 -15.28 23.98
CA ARG A 344 12.58 -14.29 22.96
C ARG A 344 12.36 -12.90 23.54
N SER A 345 12.73 -11.87 22.79
CA SER A 345 12.62 -10.46 23.18
C SER A 345 11.83 -9.62 22.18
N ALA A 346 10.84 -8.89 22.67
CA ALA A 346 10.08 -7.89 21.90
C ALA A 346 9.93 -6.57 22.66
N ILE A 347 9.79 -5.49 21.91
CA ILE A 347 9.73 -4.11 22.38
C ILE A 347 8.42 -3.53 21.86
N SER A 348 7.70 -2.76 22.68
CA SER A 348 6.58 -1.95 22.21
C SER A 348 6.76 -0.48 22.51
N ASP A 349 6.53 0.32 21.48
CA ASP A 349 6.66 1.77 21.50
C ASP A 349 5.66 2.39 20.52
N GLY A 350 5.26 3.63 20.79
CA GLY A 350 4.26 4.38 20.05
C GLY A 350 4.87 5.39 19.07
N ASP A 351 4.29 5.49 17.87
CA ASP A 351 4.54 6.60 16.94
C ASP A 351 3.29 7.49 16.84
N THR A 352 3.47 8.81 16.83
CA THR A 352 2.37 9.79 16.84
C THR A 352 1.54 9.83 15.56
N MET A 353 1.87 9.00 14.57
CA MET A 353 1.05 8.84 13.38
C MET A 353 -0.36 8.36 13.74
N GLY A 354 -1.33 8.88 12.99
CA GLY A 354 -2.72 8.53 13.18
C GLY A 354 -3.57 8.90 11.97
N HIS A 355 -4.84 8.50 11.99
CA HIS A 355 -5.84 8.87 10.99
C HIS A 355 -7.01 9.63 11.65
N TYR A 356 -7.84 10.29 10.84
CA TYR A 356 -9.04 10.95 11.38
C TYR A 356 -10.00 9.90 11.98
N SER A 357 -10.52 10.20 13.17
CA SER A 357 -11.43 9.35 13.94
C SER A 357 -12.65 10.14 14.40
N CYS A 358 -13.65 9.43 14.95
CA CYS A 358 -14.81 10.07 15.54
C CYS A 358 -14.38 10.95 16.73
N ASN A 359 -14.98 12.14 16.86
CA ASN A 359 -14.69 13.06 17.97
C ASN A 359 -15.11 12.53 19.35
N VAL A 360 -15.94 11.49 19.41
CA VAL A 360 -16.29 10.79 20.66
C VAL A 360 -15.10 9.97 21.14
N GLN A 361 -14.77 10.10 22.44
CA GLN A 361 -13.66 9.40 23.07
C GLN A 361 -13.74 7.89 22.86
N ASP A 362 -12.62 7.28 22.46
CA ASP A 362 -12.43 5.85 22.22
C ASP A 362 -13.38 5.21 21.18
N CYS A 363 -14.12 6.01 20.41
CA CYS A 363 -14.98 5.52 19.36
C CYS A 363 -14.16 5.02 18.16
N GLN A 364 -14.23 3.71 17.91
CA GLN A 364 -13.54 3.05 16.80
C GLN A 364 -14.37 3.00 15.51
N ASN A 365 -15.63 3.46 15.54
CA ASN A 365 -16.49 3.48 14.36
C ASN A 365 -15.92 4.41 13.29
N ARG A 366 -15.92 3.93 12.04
CA ARG A 366 -15.43 4.70 10.89
C ARG A 366 -16.27 5.96 10.63
N LEU A 367 -15.61 6.99 10.15
CA LEU A 367 -16.26 8.16 9.56
C LEU A 367 -16.83 7.80 8.17
N ARG A 368 -17.93 8.44 7.74
CA ARG A 368 -18.47 8.22 6.37
C ARG A 368 -17.61 8.89 5.33
N SER A 369 -17.08 10.06 5.68
CA SER A 369 -16.14 10.83 4.90
C SER A 369 -15.01 11.33 5.79
N LYS A 370 -13.83 11.54 5.21
CA LYS A 370 -12.71 12.19 5.88
C LYS A 370 -13.02 13.61 6.37
N ARG A 371 -14.09 14.24 5.87
CA ARG A 371 -14.54 15.58 6.27
C ARG A 371 -15.45 15.57 7.50
N ASP A 372 -15.96 14.42 7.90
CA ASP A 372 -16.90 14.30 9.03
C ASP A 372 -16.16 14.38 10.36
N LYS A 373 -16.84 14.89 11.39
CA LYS A 373 -16.35 14.90 12.78
C LYS A 373 -16.84 13.70 13.60
N PHE A 374 -17.98 13.16 13.22
CA PHE A 374 -18.67 12.09 13.93
C PHE A 374 -18.96 10.94 12.98
N CYS A 375 -18.95 9.72 13.51
CA CYS A 375 -19.21 8.53 12.73
C CYS A 375 -20.69 8.41 12.34
N ALA A 376 -21.01 7.38 11.56
CA ALA A 376 -22.36 7.12 11.07
C ALA A 376 -23.36 6.68 12.16
N ASP A 377 -22.87 6.36 13.36
CA ASP A 377 -23.71 5.96 14.49
C ASP A 377 -24.74 7.06 14.78
N PRO A 378 -26.04 6.75 14.88
CA PRO A 378 -27.09 7.74 15.09
C PRO A 378 -26.84 8.65 16.31
N LEU A 379 -26.29 8.11 17.40
CA LEU A 379 -26.01 8.87 18.63
C LEU A 379 -24.89 9.88 18.42
N HIS A 380 -23.83 9.49 17.71
CA HIS A 380 -22.70 10.36 17.43
C HIS A 380 -23.01 11.35 16.30
N HIS A 381 -23.75 10.92 15.28
CA HIS A 381 -24.12 11.76 14.15
C HIS A 381 -24.99 12.94 14.59
N ALA A 382 -25.88 12.74 15.57
CA ALA A 382 -26.67 13.82 16.17
C ALA A 382 -25.79 14.95 16.75
N MET A 383 -24.61 14.62 17.29
CA MET A 383 -23.66 15.59 17.84
C MET A 383 -23.07 16.53 16.77
N GLN A 384 -23.24 16.24 15.48
CA GLN A 384 -22.81 17.15 14.40
C GLN A 384 -23.58 18.48 14.40
N SER A 385 -24.80 18.48 14.96
CA SER A 385 -25.63 19.66 15.14
C SER A 385 -25.44 20.36 16.48
N GLN A 386 -24.60 19.82 17.37
CA GLN A 386 -24.33 20.42 18.68
C GLN A 386 -23.21 21.45 18.62
N CYS A 387 -23.24 22.38 19.57
CA CYS A 387 -22.20 23.37 19.77
C CYS A 387 -20.83 22.69 19.97
N SER A 388 -19.80 23.19 19.28
CA SER A 388 -18.44 22.65 19.35
C SER A 388 -17.71 23.00 20.66
N ILE A 389 -18.34 23.68 21.61
CA ILE A 389 -17.76 23.98 22.92
C ILE A 389 -17.94 22.78 23.83
N VAL A 390 -16.84 22.36 24.47
CA VAL A 390 -16.82 21.25 25.42
C VAL A 390 -17.84 21.52 26.54
N ASP A 391 -18.61 20.51 26.91
CA ASP A 391 -19.72 20.56 27.88
C ASP A 391 -20.94 21.41 27.46
N CYS A 392 -21.00 21.92 26.23
CA CYS A 392 -22.20 22.58 25.70
C CYS A 392 -23.06 21.60 24.87
N THR A 393 -24.30 21.38 25.31
CA THR A 393 -25.26 20.49 24.61
C THR A 393 -26.25 21.25 23.72
N ALA A 394 -26.15 22.58 23.64
CA ALA A 394 -27.04 23.40 22.82
C ALA A 394 -26.79 23.19 21.32
N GLU A 395 -27.83 23.32 20.50
CA GLU A 395 -27.70 23.20 19.05
C GLU A 395 -26.98 24.40 18.42
N ALA A 396 -26.16 24.10 17.42
CA ALA A 396 -25.53 25.09 16.55
C ALA A 396 -26.47 25.41 15.38
N PRO A 397 -26.84 26.69 15.17
CA PRO A 397 -27.64 27.08 14.01
C PRO A 397 -26.94 26.75 12.70
N THR A 398 -27.73 26.60 11.63
CA THR A 398 -27.21 26.32 10.28
C THR A 398 -26.16 27.36 9.88
N GLY A 399 -25.01 26.87 9.40
CA GLY A 399 -23.88 27.72 8.98
C GLY A 399 -22.87 28.03 10.08
N PHE A 400 -23.13 27.65 11.33
CA PHE A 400 -22.23 27.85 12.44
C PHE A 400 -21.84 26.54 13.14
N ARG A 401 -20.71 26.55 13.84
CA ARG A 401 -20.18 25.45 14.66
C ARG A 401 -20.50 25.62 16.15
N THR A 402 -20.99 26.78 16.56
CA THR A 402 -21.36 27.11 17.95
C THR A 402 -22.83 27.49 18.07
N CYS A 403 -23.38 27.37 19.28
CA CYS A 403 -24.72 27.87 19.59
C CYS A 403 -24.76 29.42 19.57
N ASN A 404 -25.91 30.00 19.89
CA ASN A 404 -26.10 31.46 19.91
C ASN A 404 -25.50 32.16 21.14
N ASP A 405 -24.83 31.44 22.03
CA ASP A 405 -24.09 32.05 23.13
C ASP A 405 -23.00 32.98 22.57
N PRO A 406 -22.98 34.28 22.96
CA PRO A 406 -22.01 35.24 22.46
C PRO A 406 -20.55 34.83 22.68
N ASP A 407 -20.22 34.20 23.80
CA ASP A 407 -18.86 33.78 24.12
C ASP A 407 -18.44 32.59 23.24
N HIS A 408 -19.37 31.67 22.98
CA HIS A 408 -19.11 30.56 22.07
C HIS A 408 -18.94 31.05 20.62
N ARG A 409 -19.80 31.98 20.19
CA ARG A 409 -19.73 32.60 18.87
C ARG A 409 -18.44 33.38 18.66
N ALA A 410 -17.96 34.07 19.70
CA ALA A 410 -16.69 34.79 19.67
C ALA A 410 -15.50 33.85 19.45
N MET A 411 -15.48 32.68 20.10
CA MET A 411 -14.44 31.67 19.88
C MET A 411 -14.42 31.14 18.45
N GLU A 412 -15.59 30.87 17.87
CA GLU A 412 -15.68 30.44 16.47
C GLU A 412 -15.15 31.51 15.50
N LEU A 413 -15.54 32.77 15.72
CA LEU A 413 -15.07 33.89 14.90
C LEU A 413 -13.54 34.06 14.99
N HIS A 414 -12.98 33.97 16.20
CA HIS A 414 -11.54 34.05 16.42
C HIS A 414 -10.78 32.90 15.73
N HIS A 415 -11.32 31.68 15.77
CA HIS A 415 -10.75 30.53 15.06
C HIS A 415 -10.66 30.80 13.53
N TYR A 416 -11.71 31.37 12.92
CA TYR A 416 -11.67 31.73 11.50
C TYR A 416 -10.66 32.85 11.17
N GLN A 417 -10.54 33.84 12.06
CA GLN A 417 -9.55 34.92 11.91
C GLN A 417 -8.11 34.39 11.98
N ARG A 418 -7.81 33.48 12.92
CA ARG A 418 -6.49 32.87 13.08
C ARG A 418 -6.10 32.03 11.86
N GLY A 419 -7.03 31.25 11.32
CA GLY A 419 -6.82 30.50 10.07
C GLY A 419 -6.43 31.41 8.91
N THR A 420 -7.11 32.56 8.77
CA THR A 420 -6.81 33.54 7.71
C THR A 420 -5.45 34.23 7.92
N ALA A 421 -5.09 34.54 9.17
CA ALA A 421 -3.82 35.18 9.52
C ALA A 421 -2.59 34.28 9.31
N MET A 422 -2.70 32.97 9.59
CA MET A 422 -1.60 32.01 9.35
C MET A 422 -1.25 31.86 7.87
N PHE A 423 -2.24 31.86 6.97
CA PHE A 423 -1.96 31.88 5.52
C PHE A 423 -1.20 33.14 5.10
N GLN A 424 -1.59 34.30 5.63
CA GLN A 424 -0.92 35.57 5.35
C GLN A 424 0.52 35.62 5.89
N LEU A 425 0.77 35.06 7.07
CA LEU A 425 2.11 34.96 7.67
C LEU A 425 3.02 33.98 6.91
N LYS A 426 2.48 32.82 6.50
CA LYS A 426 3.22 31.84 5.69
C LYS A 426 3.62 32.42 4.33
N GLU A 427 2.70 33.16 3.69
CA GLU A 427 2.96 33.83 2.43
C GLU A 427 4.01 34.95 2.57
N ARG A 428 3.97 35.73 3.68
CA ARG A 428 5.01 36.71 4.01
C ARG A 428 6.37 36.08 4.24
N LEU A 429 6.44 34.95 4.95
CA LEU A 429 7.69 34.23 5.18
C LEU A 429 8.27 33.66 3.89
N GLN A 430 7.44 33.11 3.00
CA GLN A 430 7.87 32.61 1.69
C GLN A 430 8.38 33.73 0.77
N ARG A 431 7.80 34.94 0.83
CA ARG A 431 8.34 36.13 0.15
C ARG A 431 9.64 36.63 0.78
N ALA A 432 9.78 36.54 2.10
CA ALA A 432 10.98 36.98 2.81
C ALA A 432 12.17 36.01 2.63
N LYS A 433 11.92 34.71 2.45
CA LYS A 433 12.95 33.67 2.31
C LYS A 433 13.42 33.40 0.86
N GLY A 434 13.13 34.29 -0.09
CA GLY A 434 13.66 34.28 -1.48
C GLY A 434 14.14 32.91 -2.00
N PHE A 435 13.23 32.12 -2.56
CA PHE A 435 13.45 30.87 -3.33
C PHE A 435 14.82 30.16 -3.20
N ALA A 436 14.84 29.01 -2.52
CA ALA A 436 15.68 27.86 -2.87
C ALA A 436 14.93 26.54 -2.55
N PRO A 437 14.65 25.66 -3.52
CA PRO A 437 14.10 24.33 -3.24
C PRO A 437 15.24 23.36 -2.90
N SER A 438 15.27 22.83 -1.68
CA SER A 438 16.18 21.76 -1.28
C SER A 438 15.65 20.41 -1.78
N ASN A 439 16.12 19.97 -2.94
CA ASN A 439 16.09 18.56 -3.35
C ASN A 439 17.44 17.89 -3.03
N ALA A 440 17.31 16.63 -2.59
CA ALA A 440 18.28 15.60 -2.21
C ALA A 440 19.72 15.69 -2.75
N PHE A 441 20.70 15.39 -1.88
CA PHE A 441 21.64 14.25 -1.96
C PHE A 441 22.40 14.10 -0.62
N PRO A 442 22.65 12.87 -0.13
CA PRO A 442 23.97 12.58 0.42
C PRO A 442 24.55 11.27 -0.13
N ASN A 443 25.85 11.28 -0.43
CA ASN A 443 26.64 10.09 -0.77
C ASN A 443 27.40 9.57 0.48
N PRO A 444 27.82 8.28 0.50
CA PRO A 444 28.08 7.53 1.73
C PRO A 444 29.56 7.46 2.12
N THR A 445 29.87 7.72 3.39
CA THR A 445 30.97 7.07 4.13
C THR A 445 30.84 7.33 5.65
N MET A 446 30.87 6.25 6.43
CA MET A 446 30.76 6.15 7.91
C MET A 446 31.90 6.89 8.66
N PRO A 447 31.83 7.21 9.98
CA PRO A 447 31.09 6.50 11.04
C PRO A 447 30.21 7.36 11.98
N ALA A 448 29.33 6.63 12.68
CA ALA A 448 28.43 7.10 13.71
C ALA A 448 29.16 7.82 14.87
N THR A 449 28.81 9.09 15.08
CA THR A 449 28.69 9.77 16.38
C THR A 449 28.32 11.23 16.10
N SER A 450 27.04 11.50 15.87
CA SER A 450 26.50 12.84 16.05
C SER A 450 24.99 12.75 16.21
N ARG A 451 24.53 13.14 17.39
CA ARG A 451 23.12 13.43 17.65
C ARG A 451 22.76 14.63 16.77
N LEU A 452 21.97 14.43 15.71
CA LEU A 452 21.23 15.55 15.14
C LEU A 452 20.16 15.92 16.15
N SER A 453 20.50 16.87 17.02
CA SER A 453 19.52 17.73 17.66
C SER A 453 18.82 18.48 16.54
N THR A 454 17.52 18.27 16.41
CA THR A 454 16.63 19.18 15.69
C THR A 454 16.74 20.51 16.41
N SER A 455 17.41 21.49 15.80
CA SER A 455 17.51 22.84 16.34
C SER A 455 16.11 23.46 16.39
N GLN A 456 15.55 23.48 17.60
CA GLN A 456 14.61 24.52 18.00
C GLN A 456 15.38 25.85 17.92
N ASP A 457 15.00 26.72 16.97
CA ASP A 457 15.48 28.09 16.96
C ASP A 457 14.73 28.88 18.05
N GLU A 458 15.23 28.81 19.28
CA GLU A 458 15.00 29.84 20.29
C GLU A 458 15.94 31.02 20.01
N ILE A 459 15.37 32.17 19.60
CA ILE A 459 16.10 33.43 19.59
C ILE A 459 16.06 34.01 21.01
N THR A 460 17.17 33.87 21.73
CA THR A 460 17.43 34.60 22.97
C THR A 460 18.01 35.99 22.64
N ALA A 461 17.36 37.03 23.15
CA ALA A 461 17.98 38.36 23.30
C ALA A 461 18.36 38.53 24.78
N THR A 462 19.65 38.74 25.04
CA THR A 462 20.27 38.81 26.36
C THR A 462 19.99 40.14 27.09
N GLY A 463 19.86 40.09 28.42
CA GLY A 463 19.81 41.29 29.27
C GLY A 463 19.56 41.10 30.78
N VAL A 464 20.57 40.56 31.51
CA VAL A 464 20.99 40.87 32.92
C VAL A 464 20.22 40.31 34.16
N ASN A 465 20.92 39.36 34.84
CA ASN A 465 21.11 39.03 36.28
C ASN A 465 19.99 39.13 37.36
N LEU A 466 19.68 38.01 38.05
CA LEU A 466 20.17 37.61 39.41
C LEU A 466 19.40 36.35 39.91
N LEU A 467 20.13 35.39 40.50
CA LEU A 467 19.71 34.13 41.17
C LEU A 467 19.00 34.36 42.54
N PRO A 468 18.50 33.35 43.31
CA PRO A 468 18.26 31.91 43.05
C PRO A 468 16.87 31.36 43.52
N ASP A 469 16.64 30.07 43.23
CA ASP A 469 15.88 29.06 44.00
C ASP A 469 14.34 29.14 44.13
N ASN A 470 13.65 28.24 43.41
CA ASN A 470 12.80 27.19 44.01
C ASN A 470 12.10 26.40 42.89
N SER A 471 12.25 25.07 42.94
CA SER A 471 11.40 24.14 42.20
C SER A 471 9.96 24.19 42.75
N PRO A 472 8.92 24.01 41.91
CA PRO A 472 8.38 22.65 41.78
C PRO A 472 7.78 22.27 40.40
N GLN A 473 7.86 20.97 40.12
CA GLN A 473 6.88 20.15 39.40
C GLN A 473 6.56 20.48 37.92
N LEU A 474 7.23 19.76 37.01
CA LEU A 474 6.76 19.56 35.64
C LEU A 474 5.89 18.29 35.59
N ASN A 475 4.58 18.49 35.43
CA ASN A 475 3.67 17.51 34.83
C ASN A 475 3.89 17.51 33.32
N GLY A 476 3.79 16.33 32.71
CA GLY A 476 4.07 16.12 31.30
C GLY A 476 2.90 16.36 30.35
N GLY A 477 3.21 16.14 29.07
CA GLY A 477 2.27 15.87 27.98
C GLY A 477 1.91 17.10 27.14
N ASP A 478 2.69 17.38 26.10
CA ASP A 478 2.26 18.28 25.03
C ASP A 478 1.94 17.45 23.77
N ASP A 479 0.64 17.23 23.58
CA ASP A 479 -0.03 16.67 22.41
C ASP A 479 -0.04 17.70 21.26
N GLU A 480 0.69 17.45 20.16
CA GLU A 480 0.44 18.14 18.90
C GLU A 480 -0.73 17.48 18.15
N SER A 481 -1.96 17.78 18.59
CA SER A 481 -3.16 17.47 17.82
C SER A 481 -3.47 18.59 16.81
N ASP A 482 -3.87 18.23 15.58
CA ASP A 482 -4.45 19.14 14.57
C ASP A 482 -5.86 19.69 15.00
N GLY A 483 -6.20 19.56 16.28
CA GLY A 483 -7.32 20.21 16.94
C GLY A 483 -6.81 20.98 18.15
N GLU A 484 -6.22 22.16 17.92
CA GLU A 484 -5.85 23.07 19.02
C GLU A 484 -7.07 23.24 19.96
N GLU A 485 -6.92 22.78 21.20
CA GLU A 485 -7.81 23.20 22.28
C GLU A 485 -7.56 24.69 22.50
N VAL A 486 -8.46 25.52 21.96
CA VAL A 486 -8.36 26.97 22.15
C VAL A 486 -8.89 27.30 23.54
N GLU A 487 -7.97 27.41 24.51
CA GLU A 487 -8.31 27.93 25.83
C GLU A 487 -8.64 29.43 25.73
N TYR A 488 -9.88 29.80 26.08
CA TYR A 488 -10.27 31.20 26.20
C TYR A 488 -10.74 31.53 27.62
N THR A 489 -10.25 32.64 28.15
CA THR A 489 -10.73 33.22 29.39
C THR A 489 -11.70 34.36 29.07
N CYS A 490 -12.95 34.22 29.52
CA CYS A 490 -13.97 35.26 29.33
C CYS A 490 -13.54 36.56 30.04
N PRO A 491 -13.50 37.71 29.36
CA PRO A 491 -13.11 38.98 29.96
C PRO A 491 -14.20 39.59 30.87
N SER A 492 -15.38 38.98 30.97
CA SER A 492 -16.45 39.46 31.85
C SER A 492 -16.40 38.77 33.23
N LYS A 493 -16.03 39.55 34.25
CA LYS A 493 -16.08 39.14 35.65
C LYS A 493 -17.51 38.77 36.04
N SER A 494 -17.82 37.49 36.19
CA SER A 494 -18.98 37.03 36.96
C SER A 494 -18.49 36.32 38.23
N GLY A 495 -19.24 36.49 39.33
CA GLY A 495 -18.85 36.10 40.69
C GLY A 495 -18.80 34.58 40.96
N GLN A 496 -18.82 33.75 39.93
CA GLN A 496 -18.57 32.31 40.00
C GLN A 496 -17.33 32.05 39.13
N GLY A 497 -16.23 31.63 39.75
CA GLY A 497 -14.87 31.68 39.17
C GLY A 497 -14.72 31.25 37.70
N ASN A 498 -13.73 31.84 37.01
CA ASN A 498 -13.43 31.65 35.59
C ASN A 498 -13.55 30.18 35.15
N ARG A 499 -14.68 29.82 34.55
CA ARG A 499 -14.84 28.53 33.88
C ARG A 499 -14.07 28.64 32.56
N LYS A 500 -12.97 27.92 32.43
CA LYS A 500 -12.22 27.83 31.17
C LYS A 500 -13.13 27.21 30.12
N LEU A 501 -13.41 27.93 29.05
CA LEU A 501 -14.14 27.39 27.91
C LEU A 501 -13.12 26.77 26.95
N CYS A 502 -13.35 25.50 26.58
CA CYS A 502 -12.56 24.78 25.59
C CYS A 502 -13.45 24.47 24.37
N ALA A 503 -12.91 24.64 23.16
CA ALA A 503 -13.62 24.40 21.92
C ALA A 503 -12.96 23.30 21.09
N ARG A 504 -13.75 22.38 20.55
CA ARG A 504 -13.30 21.33 19.60
C ARG A 504 -13.82 21.60 18.20
N PHE A 505 -13.26 22.63 17.55
CA PHE A 505 -13.65 23.02 16.20
C PHE A 505 -13.16 22.05 15.12
N GLY A 506 -12.05 21.36 15.37
CA GLY A 506 -11.39 20.44 14.44
C GLY A 506 -12.00 19.04 14.38
N ARG A 507 -11.37 18.21 13.55
CA ARG A 507 -11.55 16.75 13.54
C ARG A 507 -10.54 16.13 14.49
N ARG A 508 -10.90 15.06 15.16
CA ARG A 508 -10.00 14.27 15.98
C ARG A 508 -9.14 13.33 15.12
N ARG A 509 -7.90 13.10 15.55
CA ARG A 509 -7.06 12.00 15.06
C ARG A 509 -6.93 10.94 16.15
N THR A 510 -6.58 9.72 15.75
CA THR A 510 -6.12 8.70 16.69
C THR A 510 -4.86 9.19 17.41
N HIS A 511 -4.63 8.70 18.63
CA HIS A 511 -3.54 9.14 19.50
C HIS A 511 -2.18 8.72 18.95
N ASN A 512 -1.99 7.42 18.71
CA ASN A 512 -0.75 6.88 18.18
C ASN A 512 -0.96 5.52 17.48
N GLU A 513 0.04 5.10 16.72
CA GLU A 513 0.23 3.71 16.32
C GLU A 513 1.20 3.03 17.28
N GLN A 514 0.74 2.00 17.98
CA GLN A 514 1.60 1.16 18.80
C GLN A 514 2.23 0.07 17.94
N LEU A 515 3.56 -0.03 17.91
CA LEU A 515 4.26 -1.14 17.27
C LEU A 515 4.68 -2.19 18.29
N GLY A 516 4.68 -3.46 17.87
CA GLY A 516 5.37 -4.55 18.55
C GLY A 516 6.51 -5.04 17.67
N VAL A 517 7.75 -4.89 18.14
CA VAL A 517 8.97 -5.07 17.35
C VAL A 517 9.89 -6.04 18.06
N TYR A 518 10.37 -7.08 17.38
CA TYR A 518 11.42 -7.93 17.92
C TYR A 518 12.74 -7.16 18.03
N SER A 519 13.65 -7.54 18.94
CA SER A 519 14.93 -6.84 19.12
C SER A 519 15.86 -6.86 17.90
N CYS A 520 15.53 -7.63 16.86
CA CYS A 520 16.19 -7.60 15.56
C CYS A 520 15.64 -6.53 14.59
N GLY A 521 14.59 -5.81 14.96
CA GLY A 521 13.92 -4.79 14.14
C GLY A 521 12.74 -5.30 13.30
N ILE A 522 12.45 -6.61 13.33
CA ILE A 522 11.26 -7.17 12.67
C ILE A 522 10.00 -6.72 13.41
N VAL A 523 9.06 -6.14 12.69
CA VAL A 523 7.77 -5.72 13.26
C VAL A 523 6.84 -6.92 13.30
N ALA A 524 6.49 -7.37 14.51
CA ALA A 524 5.56 -8.48 14.73
C ALA A 524 4.10 -8.07 14.45
N GLY A 525 3.76 -6.81 14.70
CA GLY A 525 2.42 -6.27 14.47
C GLY A 525 2.28 -4.84 14.97
N ARG A 526 1.09 -4.27 14.78
CA ARG A 526 0.74 -2.93 15.25
C ARG A 526 -0.70 -2.85 15.73
N ALA A 527 -1.03 -1.79 16.46
CA ALA A 527 -2.39 -1.41 16.80
C ALA A 527 -2.55 0.11 16.85
N THR A 528 -3.70 0.60 16.40
CA THR A 528 -4.06 2.01 16.51
C THR A 528 -4.69 2.29 17.88
N PHE A 529 -4.14 3.25 18.63
CA PHE A 529 -4.70 3.72 19.90
C PHE A 529 -5.50 5.00 19.68
N PHE A 530 -6.75 5.04 20.15
CA PHE A 530 -7.69 6.12 19.83
C PHE A 530 -7.67 7.26 20.88
N GLY A 531 -7.47 6.91 22.14
CA GLY A 531 -7.64 7.83 23.26
C GLY A 531 -6.40 8.18 24.05
N SER A 532 -5.51 7.20 24.26
CA SER A 532 -4.32 7.32 25.10
C SER A 532 -3.44 6.08 24.97
N GLU A 533 -2.16 6.22 25.27
CA GLU A 533 -1.24 5.10 25.51
C GLU A 533 -1.27 4.65 26.98
N ALA A 534 -2.47 4.31 27.48
CA ALA A 534 -2.64 3.86 28.85
C ALA A 534 -2.06 2.44 29.06
N PRO A 535 -1.54 2.09 30.25
CA PRO A 535 -1.00 0.76 30.55
C PRO A 535 -1.93 -0.42 30.20
N ASN A 536 -3.25 -0.24 30.38
CA ASN A 536 -4.24 -1.24 30.00
C ASN A 536 -4.28 -1.47 28.48
N GLY A 537 -4.18 -0.40 27.68
CA GLY A 537 -4.16 -0.50 26.21
C GLY A 537 -2.92 -1.25 25.70
N VAL A 538 -1.76 -1.03 26.33
CA VAL A 538 -0.52 -1.77 26.00
C VAL A 538 -0.64 -3.26 26.34
N VAL A 539 -1.21 -3.59 27.50
CA VAL A 539 -1.47 -4.99 27.89
C VAL A 539 -2.45 -5.67 26.94
N GLU A 540 -3.56 -5.01 26.59
CA GLU A 540 -4.52 -5.54 25.61
C GLU A 540 -3.89 -5.72 24.22
N PHE A 541 -3.04 -4.77 23.80
CA PHE A 541 -2.28 -4.90 22.57
C PHE A 541 -1.36 -6.12 22.60
N TRP A 542 -0.60 -6.35 23.67
CA TRP A 542 0.27 -7.53 23.78
C TRP A 542 -0.52 -8.82 23.81
N MET A 543 -1.64 -8.89 24.52
CA MET A 543 -2.49 -10.10 24.53
C MET A 543 -3.14 -10.34 23.16
N LYS A 544 -3.41 -9.31 22.36
CA LYS A 544 -3.90 -9.48 20.99
C LYS A 544 -2.79 -9.87 20.03
N LEU A 545 -1.58 -9.33 20.22
CA LEU A 545 -0.42 -9.62 19.40
C LEU A 545 0.14 -11.02 19.70
N PHE A 546 0.14 -11.43 20.95
CA PHE A 546 0.61 -12.73 21.42
C PHE A 546 -0.53 -13.37 22.24
N PRO A 547 -1.45 -14.11 21.60
CA PRO A 547 -2.68 -14.57 22.26
C PRO A 547 -2.50 -15.72 23.24
N THR A 548 -1.34 -16.37 23.25
CA THR A 548 -1.04 -17.52 24.15
C THR A 548 0.28 -17.31 24.90
N ARG A 549 0.49 -18.05 25.98
CA ARG A 549 1.77 -18.06 26.72
C ARG A 549 2.95 -18.55 25.87
N ALA A 550 2.76 -19.49 24.94
CA ALA A 550 3.81 -19.91 24.00
C ALA A 550 4.18 -18.80 23.00
N SER A 551 3.19 -18.05 22.51
CA SER A 551 3.44 -16.96 21.56
C SER A 551 4.17 -15.77 22.19
N LEU A 552 3.95 -15.55 23.50
CA LEU A 552 4.42 -14.41 24.28
C LEU A 552 5.94 -14.43 24.48
N PRO A 553 6.68 -13.42 23.99
CA PRO A 553 8.08 -13.24 24.32
C PRO A 553 8.29 -13.14 25.85
N ARG A 554 9.29 -13.85 26.36
CA ARG A 554 9.62 -13.86 27.80
C ARG A 554 10.34 -12.59 28.26
N VAL A 555 10.70 -11.70 27.33
CA VAL A 555 11.22 -10.36 27.62
C VAL A 555 10.41 -9.35 26.80
N LEU A 556 9.68 -8.46 27.51
CA LEU A 556 8.89 -7.39 26.91
C LEU A 556 9.37 -6.02 27.40
N TRP A 557 9.92 -5.24 26.49
CA TRP A 557 10.41 -3.89 26.77
C TRP A 557 9.33 -2.84 26.48
N HIS A 558 9.15 -1.90 27.42
CA HIS A 558 8.28 -0.74 27.24
C HIS A 558 8.66 0.36 28.24
N ASP A 559 8.55 1.63 27.81
CA ASP A 559 9.03 2.79 28.57
C ASP A 559 8.33 2.98 29.92
N ASN A 560 7.07 2.55 30.01
CA ASN A 560 6.23 2.66 31.20
C ASN A 560 5.89 1.30 31.83
N ASN A 561 6.80 0.33 31.73
CA ASN A 561 6.62 -1.00 32.34
C ASN A 561 6.39 -0.95 33.85
N CYS A 562 6.93 0.06 34.55
CA CYS A 562 6.68 0.22 35.99
C CYS A 562 5.19 0.41 36.31
N SER A 563 4.44 1.14 35.47
CA SER A 563 2.99 1.29 35.64
C SER A 563 2.23 0.02 35.29
N ILE A 564 2.68 -0.73 34.27
CA ILE A 564 2.10 -2.03 33.90
C ILE A 564 2.28 -3.04 35.05
N VAL A 565 3.48 -3.15 35.62
CA VAL A 565 3.76 -4.05 36.76
C VAL A 565 2.89 -3.69 37.97
N LYS A 566 2.79 -2.39 38.31
CA LYS A 566 1.91 -1.91 39.38
C LYS A 566 0.44 -2.28 39.14
N MET A 567 -0.01 -2.18 37.89
CA MET A 567 -1.37 -2.55 37.47
C MET A 567 -1.59 -4.06 37.61
N LEU A 568 -0.74 -4.90 37.03
CA LEU A 568 -0.87 -6.37 37.05
C LEU A 568 -0.85 -6.96 38.46
N ARG A 569 -0.08 -6.36 39.39
CA ARG A 569 -0.06 -6.76 40.81
C ARG A 569 -1.36 -6.45 41.55
N LYS A 570 -2.04 -5.37 41.15
CA LYS A 570 -3.31 -4.93 41.74
C LYS A 570 -4.53 -5.46 41.01
N ASP A 571 -4.34 -6.07 39.85
CA ASP A 571 -5.42 -6.61 39.04
C ASP A 571 -6.17 -7.69 39.83
N LEU A 572 -7.49 -7.57 39.94
CA LEU A 572 -8.33 -8.52 40.65
C LEU A 572 -8.61 -9.76 39.79
N ASP A 573 -8.43 -9.66 38.47
CA ASP A 573 -8.51 -10.78 37.54
C ASP A 573 -7.16 -11.50 37.44
N ASP A 574 -7.09 -12.70 38.00
CA ASP A 574 -5.90 -13.54 37.95
C ASP A 574 -5.53 -13.98 36.52
N THR A 575 -6.44 -13.86 35.54
CA THR A 575 -6.19 -14.27 34.15
C THR A 575 -5.02 -13.50 33.55
N ARG A 576 -5.03 -12.16 33.66
CA ARG A 576 -3.93 -11.32 33.13
C ARG A 576 -2.63 -11.56 33.90
N ARG A 577 -2.72 -11.71 35.23
CA ARG A 577 -1.53 -11.97 36.05
C ARG A 577 -0.85 -13.30 35.68
N LYS A 578 -1.64 -14.38 35.51
CA LYS A 578 -1.16 -15.68 35.05
C LYS A 578 -0.64 -15.63 33.61
N PHE A 579 -1.23 -14.80 32.75
CA PHE A 579 -0.76 -14.65 31.37
C PHE A 579 0.68 -14.11 31.29
N PHE A 580 1.02 -13.13 32.14
CA PHE A 580 2.37 -12.51 32.19
C PHE A 580 3.29 -13.13 33.25
N GLU A 581 2.89 -14.22 33.92
CA GLU A 581 3.73 -14.88 34.91
C GLU A 581 5.04 -15.41 34.28
N GLY A 582 6.18 -15.14 34.90
CA GLY A 582 7.49 -15.52 34.36
C GLY A 582 7.98 -14.68 33.18
N VAL A 583 7.34 -13.55 32.87
CA VAL A 583 7.79 -12.60 31.84
C VAL A 583 8.60 -11.48 32.48
N ALA A 584 9.79 -11.22 31.93
CA ALA A 584 10.58 -10.04 32.30
C ALA A 584 9.96 -8.79 31.67
N LEU A 585 9.70 -7.77 32.49
CA LEU A 585 9.13 -6.48 32.10
C LEU A 585 10.10 -5.32 32.39
N PRO A 586 11.29 -5.30 31.75
CA PRO A 586 12.26 -4.21 31.93
C PRO A 586 11.78 -2.91 31.28
N VAL A 587 12.08 -1.78 31.89
CA VAL A 587 11.99 -0.48 31.19
C VAL A 587 13.14 -0.39 30.19
N ASP A 588 12.90 0.23 29.04
CA ASP A 588 13.94 0.49 28.05
C ASP A 588 15.18 1.16 28.68
N VAL A 589 16.38 0.70 28.29
CA VAL A 589 17.64 1.09 28.94
C VAL A 589 17.90 2.60 28.83
N PHE A 590 17.50 3.23 27.71
CA PHE A 590 17.67 4.66 27.52
C PHE A 590 16.65 5.43 28.36
N HIS A 591 15.38 5.04 28.32
CA HIS A 591 14.31 5.65 29.12
C HIS A 591 14.56 5.53 30.62
N PHE A 592 15.02 4.37 31.10
CA PHE A 592 15.39 4.14 32.49
C PHE A 592 16.47 5.12 32.96
N LYS A 593 17.48 5.38 32.12
CA LYS A 593 18.60 6.28 32.45
C LYS A 593 18.23 7.77 32.37
N CYS A 594 17.36 8.15 31.43
CA CYS A 594 17.16 9.56 31.08
C CYS A 594 15.83 10.16 31.54
N LYS A 595 14.79 9.35 31.76
CA LYS A 595 13.43 9.87 32.03
C LYS A 595 12.82 9.38 33.35
N HIS A 596 13.35 8.33 33.97
CA HIS A 596 12.92 7.93 35.32
C HIS A 596 13.77 8.62 36.38
N LYS A 597 13.14 9.11 37.45
CA LYS A 597 13.86 9.69 38.58
C LYS A 597 14.64 8.56 39.28
N GLU A 598 15.91 8.80 39.63
CA GLU A 598 16.72 7.85 40.41
C GLU A 598 16.04 7.41 41.74
N GLY A 599 15.09 8.22 42.24
CA GLY A 599 14.29 7.92 43.42
C GLY A 599 13.00 7.08 43.20
N ASP A 600 12.66 6.63 41.99
CA ASP A 600 11.54 5.69 41.79
C ASP A 600 11.99 4.26 42.16
N VAL A 601 12.00 4.00 43.47
CA VAL A 601 12.44 2.73 44.07
C VAL A 601 11.68 1.54 43.50
N ASP A 602 10.39 1.70 43.18
CA ASP A 602 9.56 0.61 42.67
C ASP A 602 9.90 0.27 41.21
N CYS A 603 10.21 1.29 40.39
CA CYS A 603 10.74 1.09 39.04
C CYS A 603 12.13 0.43 39.07
N GLY A 604 13.02 0.91 39.94
CA GLY A 604 14.37 0.35 40.10
C GLY A 604 14.38 -1.09 40.62
N ALA A 605 13.45 -1.45 41.49
CA ALA A 605 13.35 -2.80 42.05
C ALA A 605 12.75 -3.82 41.08
N ASN A 606 11.79 -3.42 40.26
CA ASN A 606 10.96 -4.36 39.49
C ASN A 606 11.15 -4.30 37.97
N CYS A 607 11.73 -3.23 37.44
CA CYS A 607 11.86 -3.01 36.00
C CYS A 607 13.29 -2.64 35.57
N ASN A 608 14.26 -2.69 36.48
CA ASN A 608 15.66 -2.46 36.12
C ASN A 608 16.20 -3.67 35.34
N PRO A 609 16.61 -3.51 34.07
CA PRO A 609 17.09 -4.61 33.24
C PRO A 609 18.32 -5.33 33.83
N TYR A 610 19.10 -4.70 34.72
CA TYR A 610 20.20 -5.36 35.43
C TYR A 610 19.75 -6.47 36.38
N GLY A 611 18.48 -6.48 36.78
CA GLY A 611 17.89 -7.50 37.64
C GLY A 611 17.83 -8.90 37.01
N TRP A 612 17.97 -9.00 35.67
CA TRP A 612 17.96 -10.26 34.92
C TRP A 612 19.34 -10.50 34.27
N PRO A 613 20.19 -11.36 34.85
CA PRO A 613 21.50 -11.70 34.30
C PRO A 613 21.45 -12.23 32.86
N GLU A 614 20.37 -12.92 32.50
CA GLU A 614 20.11 -13.53 31.18
C GLU A 614 20.06 -12.50 30.05
N LEU A 615 19.68 -11.25 30.36
CA LEU A 615 19.66 -10.15 29.40
C LEU A 615 21.07 -9.66 29.03
N ARG A 616 22.11 -10.17 29.70
CA ARG A 616 23.50 -9.81 29.46
C ARG A 616 24.30 -11.03 29.03
N THR A 617 25.26 -10.80 28.15
CA THR A 617 26.26 -11.78 27.77
C THR A 617 27.37 -11.86 28.82
N SER A 618 28.22 -12.90 28.75
CA SER A 618 29.32 -13.09 29.70
C SER A 618 30.37 -11.97 29.65
N ASP A 619 30.49 -11.25 28.52
CA ASP A 619 31.32 -10.06 28.37
C ASP A 619 30.63 -8.75 28.82
N GLY A 620 29.44 -8.84 29.42
CA GLY A 620 28.72 -7.71 30.03
C GLY A 620 27.94 -6.84 29.04
N LYS A 621 27.82 -7.23 27.77
CA LYS A 621 27.00 -6.52 26.78
C LYS A 621 25.53 -6.90 26.90
N TRP A 622 24.64 -6.01 26.46
CA TRP A 622 23.23 -6.35 26.32
C TRP A 622 23.03 -7.36 25.19
N ARG A 623 22.26 -8.40 25.49
CA ARG A 623 21.95 -9.48 24.55
C ARG A 623 20.92 -9.05 23.50
N PHE A 624 19.94 -8.24 23.93
CA PHE A 624 18.87 -7.74 23.08
C PHE A 624 18.97 -6.21 22.93
N ASN A 625 18.67 -5.71 21.73
CA ASN A 625 18.57 -4.28 21.47
C ASN A 625 17.20 -3.77 21.95
N SER A 626 17.14 -3.10 23.10
CA SER A 626 15.91 -2.52 23.64
C SER A 626 15.42 -1.30 22.84
N SER A 627 16.30 -0.63 22.10
CA SER A 627 15.96 0.53 21.25
C SER A 627 15.48 0.14 19.84
N ALA A 628 15.17 -1.14 19.60
CA ALA A 628 14.75 -1.62 18.28
C ALA A 628 13.43 -0.97 17.82
N ALA A 629 12.50 -0.71 18.74
CA ALA A 629 11.24 -0.05 18.41
C ALA A 629 11.44 1.44 18.06
N GLU A 630 12.26 2.19 18.81
CA GLU A 630 12.60 3.58 18.49
C GLU A 630 13.23 3.72 17.08
N GLN A 631 14.20 2.87 16.75
CA GLN A 631 14.80 2.81 15.41
C GLN A 631 13.77 2.46 14.32
N THR A 632 12.80 1.63 14.67
CA THR A 632 11.71 1.24 13.77
C THR A 632 10.73 2.39 13.58
N ASN A 633 10.39 3.11 14.64
CA ASN A 633 9.52 4.28 14.64
C ASN A 633 10.13 5.43 13.83
N ALA A 634 11.45 5.62 13.87
CA ALA A 634 12.12 6.59 12.99
C ALA A 634 11.85 6.31 11.50
N TRP A 635 11.79 5.04 11.09
CA TRP A 635 11.34 4.68 9.74
C TRP A 635 9.83 4.80 9.58
N PHE A 636 9.06 4.35 10.57
CA PHE A 636 7.61 4.33 10.48
C PHE A 636 7.03 5.74 10.35
N GLY A 637 7.46 6.69 11.19
CA GLY A 637 7.02 8.08 11.20
C GLY A 637 7.19 8.82 9.86
N GLY A 638 8.12 8.37 8.99
CA GLY A 638 8.27 8.94 7.65
C GLY A 638 7.01 8.81 6.76
N PHE A 639 6.11 7.87 7.05
CA PHE A 639 4.85 7.70 6.31
C PHE A 639 3.79 8.74 6.65
N HIS A 640 3.98 9.57 7.68
CA HIS A 640 2.98 10.53 8.16
C HIS A 640 2.39 11.39 7.03
N SER A 641 3.23 11.92 6.15
CA SER A 641 2.79 12.74 5.01
C SER A 641 2.03 11.95 3.93
N VAL A 642 2.31 10.65 3.77
CA VAL A 642 1.70 9.77 2.78
C VAL A 642 0.29 9.37 3.22
N VAL A 643 0.13 9.04 4.50
CA VAL A 643 -1.12 8.47 5.03
C VAL A 643 -2.07 9.53 5.61
N ARG A 644 -1.63 10.78 5.75
CA ARG A 644 -2.36 11.88 6.44
C ARG A 644 -3.83 12.00 6.07
N GLU A 645 -4.14 11.82 4.79
CA GLU A 645 -5.46 12.03 4.18
C GLU A 645 -6.14 10.73 3.70
N MET A 646 -5.62 9.56 4.10
CA MET A 646 -6.22 8.27 3.78
C MET A 646 -7.45 7.99 4.66
N THR A 647 -8.38 7.23 4.10
CA THR A 647 -9.46 6.59 4.86
C THR A 647 -8.89 5.44 5.71
N VAL A 648 -9.59 5.06 6.79
CA VAL A 648 -9.08 4.09 7.78
C VAL A 648 -8.68 2.75 7.17
N GLU A 649 -9.43 2.25 6.19
CA GLU A 649 -9.13 0.99 5.51
C GLU A 649 -7.88 1.09 4.64
N ARG A 650 -7.67 2.22 3.95
CA ARG A 650 -6.50 2.48 3.11
C ARG A 650 -5.27 2.73 3.96
N TYR A 651 -5.42 3.51 5.03
CA TYR A 651 -4.41 3.80 6.04
C TYR A 651 -3.85 2.50 6.62
N ASN A 652 -4.72 1.65 7.15
CA ASN A 652 -4.31 0.40 7.78
C ASN A 652 -3.65 -0.54 6.77
N PHE A 653 -4.28 -0.71 5.60
CA PHE A 653 -3.75 -1.57 4.55
C PHE A 653 -2.36 -1.14 4.11
N PHE A 654 -2.17 0.16 3.87
CA PHE A 654 -0.91 0.74 3.42
C PHE A 654 0.20 0.46 4.43
N LEU A 655 -0.02 0.78 5.71
CA LEU A 655 1.00 0.58 6.75
C LEU A 655 1.35 -0.90 6.92
N ASP A 656 0.36 -1.79 6.90
CA ASP A 656 0.62 -3.23 7.02
C ASP A 656 1.36 -3.80 5.80
N GLU A 657 1.10 -3.28 4.60
CA GLU A 657 1.88 -3.63 3.41
C GLU A 657 3.31 -3.09 3.49
N MET A 658 3.52 -1.85 3.95
CA MET A 658 4.88 -1.30 4.15
C MET A 658 5.67 -2.13 5.18
N ILE A 659 5.04 -2.52 6.29
CA ILE A 659 5.64 -3.41 7.29
C ILE A 659 6.03 -4.74 6.67
N LYS A 660 5.11 -5.39 5.94
CA LYS A 660 5.36 -6.67 5.27
C LYS A 660 6.55 -6.58 4.31
N ARG A 661 6.61 -5.54 3.47
CA ARG A 661 7.70 -5.30 2.51
C ARG A 661 9.03 -5.04 3.22
N ARG A 662 9.05 -4.21 4.28
CA ARG A 662 10.25 -3.96 5.09
C ARG A 662 10.75 -5.24 5.76
N ASN A 663 9.85 -6.00 6.39
CA ASN A 663 10.19 -7.23 7.09
C ASN A 663 10.85 -8.25 6.14
N ARG A 664 10.32 -8.44 4.92
CA ARG A 664 10.97 -9.28 3.89
C ARG A 664 12.42 -8.85 3.63
N SER A 665 12.65 -7.54 3.42
CA SER A 665 14.01 -7.00 3.21
C SER A 665 14.91 -7.18 4.43
N LEU A 666 14.39 -7.04 5.65
CA LEU A 666 15.16 -7.23 6.89
C LEU A 666 15.53 -8.70 7.08
N VAL A 667 14.62 -9.64 6.78
CA VAL A 667 14.92 -11.07 6.83
C VAL A 667 16.06 -11.41 5.86
N ASP A 668 16.05 -10.86 4.65
CA ASP A 668 17.15 -11.08 3.70
C ASP A 668 18.48 -10.47 4.15
N ASP A 669 18.45 -9.32 4.85
CA ASP A 669 19.64 -8.76 5.50
C ASP A 669 20.16 -9.66 6.64
N LEU A 670 19.27 -10.17 7.48
CA LEU A 670 19.60 -11.09 8.57
C LEU A 670 20.23 -12.39 8.01
N ARG A 671 19.71 -12.93 6.91
CA ARG A 671 20.31 -14.08 6.21
C ARG A 671 21.73 -13.76 5.72
N ARG A 672 21.91 -12.63 5.03
CA ARG A 672 23.23 -12.20 4.52
C ARG A 672 24.25 -11.98 5.66
N ARG A 673 23.79 -11.59 6.84
CA ARG A 673 24.62 -11.41 8.05
C ARG A 673 24.81 -12.69 8.87
N GLY A 674 24.30 -13.83 8.40
CA GLY A 674 24.43 -15.12 9.08
C GLY A 674 23.73 -15.17 10.44
N LYS A 675 22.58 -14.49 10.58
CA LYS A 675 21.80 -14.43 11.83
C LYS A 675 20.68 -15.47 11.94
N ASN A 676 20.68 -16.44 11.04
CA ASN A 676 19.76 -17.60 11.03
C ASN A 676 18.28 -17.24 11.24
N PRO A 677 17.69 -16.33 10.43
CA PRO A 677 16.28 -15.99 10.58
C PRO A 677 15.39 -17.17 10.16
N GLY A 678 14.38 -17.46 10.96
CA GLY A 678 13.38 -18.50 10.74
C GLY A 678 12.02 -18.13 11.33
N LYS A 679 11.06 -19.05 11.22
CA LYS A 679 9.71 -18.92 11.76
C LYS A 679 9.38 -20.09 12.66
N ILE A 680 8.87 -19.81 13.86
CA ILE A 680 8.37 -20.85 14.76
C ILE A 680 7.01 -21.33 14.21
N PRO A 681 6.72 -22.64 14.09
CA PRO A 681 5.42 -23.12 13.62
C PRO A 681 4.26 -22.43 14.34
N ARG A 682 3.30 -21.89 13.59
CA ARG A 682 2.20 -21.10 14.18
C ARG A 682 1.33 -21.96 15.08
N GLU A 683 1.16 -23.23 14.72
CA GLU A 683 0.40 -24.22 15.45
C GLU A 683 0.99 -24.44 16.86
N ALA A 684 2.32 -24.48 16.96
CA ALA A 684 3.01 -24.61 18.24
C ALA A 684 2.86 -23.35 19.11
N LEU A 685 2.77 -22.17 18.50
CA LEU A 685 2.55 -20.92 19.22
C LEU A 685 1.08 -20.68 19.58
N LEU A 686 0.11 -21.30 18.91
CA LEU A 686 -1.31 -20.97 19.07
C LEU A 686 -2.14 -22.08 19.74
N ALA A 687 -1.54 -23.19 20.15
CA ALA A 687 -2.21 -24.23 20.92
C ALA A 687 -2.58 -23.77 22.35
N GLU A 688 -3.74 -24.19 22.85
CA GLU A 688 -4.34 -23.69 24.11
C GLU A 688 -3.52 -24.00 25.38
N ASP A 689 -2.59 -24.97 25.34
CA ASP A 689 -1.72 -25.37 26.47
C ASP A 689 -0.22 -25.43 26.13
N ALA A 690 0.22 -24.80 25.03
CA ALA A 690 1.64 -24.80 24.69
C ALA A 690 2.43 -23.90 25.64
N GLU A 691 3.43 -24.47 26.31
CA GLU A 691 4.59 -23.73 26.81
C GLU A 691 5.78 -24.14 25.95
N LEU A 692 6.41 -23.15 25.30
CA LEU A 692 7.74 -23.36 24.74
C LEU A 692 8.68 -23.51 25.94
N VAL A 693 9.14 -24.75 26.14
CA VAL A 693 10.30 -25.05 26.99
C VAL A 693 11.53 -24.55 26.27
#